data_AF-A0A9P7V737-F1
#
_entry.id   AF-A0A9P7V737-F1
#
_cell.length_a   1.000
_cell.length_b   1.000
_cell.length_c   1.000
_cell.angle_alpha   90.00
_cell.angle_beta   90.00
_cell.angle_gamma   90.00
#
_symmetry.space_group_name_H-M   'P 1'
#
loop_
_entity.id
_entity.type
_entity.pdbx_description
1 polymer ?
#
loop_
_entity_poly.entity_id
_entity_poly.type
_entity_poly.pdbx_seq_one_letter_code
_entity_poly.pdbx_strand_id
1 'polypeptide(L)'
;MAIRLSRIPLSQRPGTYRVTVHDICQLRPRRNLYKTPPRDASSSYEAWIEKSSSGTRNSPAPATAPESHLHLASLTLASAFLFMKRLPKVRYHIPKEIEIDDLNGELTQNVLRFASVGDYSLISTLLTKALEEKNLIVHPDIITQLFDKFTSNEPVRYCLPLEEEIEVPLYTHSPNASSPYYDYIYIRIPHLFDICKLYENFMFESQVFQDNYARFCYHLDNSEVMQQLIYVYLNNNKIYTPKTLCYFLATSIRTFDIEYAKTLYETLISRGKGLQSEVLNTVIYNLIKAGSIFENLGYVFSIWIANSSKCQLPDAKTMALLLQQYYKFGQEDEVKLMMDMVESIGVSDHFLIQAVSLQAKISLREPGRFRKTVTKEDLVEFDEICRSTEDDKESLRALHYSFLEYFSIRLDMKVIQFLLMSMKRYNITLDDTFYRIISDYYSQRGKFSPHFALLKKAAESGLPYDDIFVQHLFASFVRAYPYMAYDFSTNFHAWLDRSELSGDSKAKIQKHTKIQLLESQLCPYNLARNKLKSKKYSASWASIEWKRTHSKRKFKSYKDQIDFRMNEGLKELINKGVRPEASVLLTTFKRLNQKFRVDILEILKGFRMYLTADSFDIYNYQLPDSTAKLKQYFEVGHQLRLNSRNLLTLCRICLNNKLYDEARTLLLLVKPEELDDRSYMVRLTLELSLAVRERDFSSVINVINAFPVNEVILSPYIAKQCGYVERRISRLIEKHKCKLLHLSTTTPEENTNDGSKNVQQDLVDWEMAAKAHARINGLLGDIDARLAQDALDVHEEVTSMMSFLDNWISSTSK
;
A
#
# COMPACT_ATOMS: atom_id res chain seq x y z
N MET A 1 37.17 37.27 -19.45
CA MET A 1 38.20 38.10 -18.79
C MET A 1 37.94 38.03 -17.28
N ALA A 2 38.88 37.49 -16.52
CA ALA A 2 38.75 37.22 -15.09
C ALA A 2 39.18 38.44 -14.26
N ILE A 3 38.66 38.58 -13.04
CA ILE A 3 39.38 39.03 -11.82
C ILE A 3 38.49 38.72 -10.58
N ARG A 4 39.08 37.95 -9.65
CA ARG A 4 38.71 37.76 -8.23
C ARG A 4 39.24 38.96 -7.42
N LEU A 5 38.70 39.20 -6.22
CA LEU A 5 39.39 39.60 -4.95
C LEU A 5 38.28 39.75 -3.88
N SER A 6 38.10 38.87 -2.89
CA SER A 6 38.76 38.72 -1.56
C SER A 6 38.51 39.85 -0.51
N ARG A 7 37.53 39.60 0.38
CA ARG A 7 37.60 39.47 1.87
C ARG A 7 38.41 40.44 2.79
N ILE A 8 37.71 40.84 3.89
CA ILE A 8 38.11 41.10 5.32
C ILE A 8 38.47 42.58 5.69
N PRO A 9 38.31 43.13 6.95
CA PRO A 9 37.79 42.66 8.27
C PRO A 9 36.80 43.58 9.05
N LEU A 10 36.38 43.04 10.23
CA LEU A 10 35.66 43.54 11.42
C LEU A 10 36.13 44.84 12.13
N SER A 11 35.21 45.50 12.88
CA SER A 11 35.39 45.85 14.33
C SER A 11 34.12 46.41 15.07
N GLN A 12 33.93 45.91 16.31
CA GLN A 12 33.49 46.51 17.61
C GLN A 12 32.16 47.31 17.72
N ARG A 13 31.09 46.80 18.42
CA ARG A 13 30.71 46.79 19.88
C ARG A 13 30.14 48.14 20.42
N PRO A 14 29.39 48.23 21.56
CA PRO A 14 28.67 47.26 22.43
C PRO A 14 27.25 47.73 22.94
N GLY A 15 26.60 46.97 23.84
CA GLY A 15 25.54 47.49 24.74
C GLY A 15 24.40 46.50 25.09
N THR A 16 24.63 45.56 26.01
CA THR A 16 23.97 45.44 27.34
C THR A 16 22.45 45.22 27.35
N TYR A 17 22.01 44.02 27.74
CA TYR A 17 21.03 43.84 28.85
C TYR A 17 21.29 42.53 29.59
N ARG A 18 20.93 42.56 30.86
CA ARG A 18 21.31 41.68 31.97
C ARG A 18 20.87 40.22 31.83
N VAL A 19 21.76 39.39 32.33
CA VAL A 19 21.62 38.00 32.74
C VAL A 19 20.79 37.91 34.03
N THR A 20 19.93 36.90 34.11
CA THR A 20 19.73 36.11 35.33
C THR A 20 19.95 34.63 34.99
N VAL A 21 20.88 34.06 35.76
CA VAL A 21 21.48 32.72 35.75
C VAL A 21 20.48 31.71 36.32
N HIS A 22 20.18 30.61 35.64
CA HIS A 22 20.90 29.33 35.71
C HIS A 22 20.64 28.59 34.38
N ASP A 23 21.54 28.46 33.39
CA ASP A 23 22.85 27.77 33.36
C ASP A 23 22.78 26.41 34.10
N ILE A 24 23.06 25.25 33.49
CA ILE A 24 24.37 24.89 32.91
C ILE A 24 24.22 23.68 31.95
N CYS A 25 24.66 23.93 30.71
CA CYS A 25 25.42 23.08 29.78
C CYS A 25 24.85 21.80 29.16
N GLN A 26 24.33 21.98 27.94
CA GLN A 26 24.77 21.17 26.79
C GLN A 26 26.14 21.67 26.31
N LEU A 27 27.11 20.76 26.08
CA LEU A 27 28.13 20.92 25.04
C LEU A 27 28.54 19.56 24.47
N ARG A 28 28.31 19.37 23.16
CA ARG A 28 29.06 18.43 22.31
C ARG A 28 30.44 19.05 21.99
N PRO A 29 31.47 18.29 21.58
CA PRO A 29 31.67 18.08 20.14
C PRO A 29 32.36 16.76 19.70
N ARG A 30 32.23 16.49 18.40
CA ARG A 30 32.89 15.45 17.58
C ARG A 30 34.41 15.65 17.45
N ARG A 31 35.20 14.57 17.30
CA ARG A 31 35.92 14.20 16.04
C ARG A 31 36.76 12.91 16.14
N ASN A 32 36.87 12.27 14.98
CA ASN A 32 37.57 11.01 14.62
C ASN A 32 39.08 10.99 14.94
N LEU A 33 39.71 9.80 14.92
CA LEU A 33 40.78 9.39 13.98
C LEU A 33 41.25 7.92 14.23
N TYR A 34 41.38 7.16 13.13
CA TYR A 34 42.14 5.92 12.82
C TYR A 34 42.38 4.79 13.86
N LYS A 35 42.04 3.54 13.50
CA LYS A 35 42.96 2.53 12.90
C LYS A 35 42.23 1.20 12.64
N THR A 36 42.52 0.58 11.49
CA THR A 36 42.28 -0.83 11.13
C THR A 36 43.31 -1.77 11.82
N PRO A 37 43.15 -3.12 11.79
CA PRO A 37 43.33 -4.04 12.92
C PRO A 37 44.69 -4.79 12.94
N PRO A 38 44.86 -5.77 13.85
CA PRO A 38 45.35 -7.10 13.49
C PRO A 38 44.23 -8.14 13.77
N ARG A 39 43.85 -9.03 12.83
CA ARG A 39 44.44 -10.35 12.54
C ARG A 39 44.79 -11.18 13.79
N ASP A 40 44.18 -12.37 13.81
CA ASP A 40 44.45 -13.57 14.62
C ASP A 40 43.75 -13.71 15.98
N ALA A 41 42.73 -14.59 16.00
CA ALA A 41 42.48 -15.58 17.05
C ALA A 41 41.34 -16.52 16.63
N SER A 42 41.66 -17.43 15.71
CA SER A 42 41.02 -18.74 15.64
C SER A 42 41.44 -19.54 16.87
N SER A 43 40.54 -19.79 17.82
CA SER A 43 40.51 -21.00 18.66
C SER A 43 39.41 -20.90 19.71
N SER A 44 38.85 -22.05 20.09
CA SER A 44 37.88 -22.28 21.17
C SER A 44 36.39 -22.30 20.80
N TYR A 45 36.03 -23.18 19.86
CA TYR A 45 34.74 -23.90 19.94
C TYR A 45 34.86 -25.37 19.47
N GLU A 46 36.04 -25.97 19.65
CA GLU A 46 36.36 -27.38 19.32
C GLU A 46 36.82 -28.18 20.54
N ALA A 47 36.25 -27.91 21.72
CA ALA A 47 36.56 -28.67 22.93
C ALA A 47 35.30 -29.04 23.71
N TRP A 48 34.39 -29.80 23.07
CA TRP A 48 33.43 -30.63 23.82
C TRP A 48 32.80 -31.81 23.06
N ILE A 49 33.40 -32.28 21.95
CA ILE A 49 33.00 -33.53 21.30
C ILE A 49 34.24 -34.34 20.96
N GLU A 50 34.84 -34.96 21.98
CA GLU A 50 35.76 -36.09 21.79
C GLU A 50 35.90 -36.87 23.11
N LYS A 51 34.91 -37.75 23.39
CA LYS A 51 35.11 -38.91 24.26
C LYS A 51 33.95 -39.91 24.14
N SER A 52 33.90 -40.61 23.01
CA SER A 52 33.48 -42.02 22.92
C SER A 52 33.32 -42.45 21.47
N SER A 53 34.42 -42.90 20.86
CA SER A 53 34.37 -43.73 19.65
C SER A 53 35.10 -45.03 19.94
N SER A 54 34.37 -46.14 19.98
CA SER A 54 34.89 -47.47 19.63
C SER A 54 33.72 -48.37 19.21
N GLY A 55 33.81 -48.95 18.01
CA GLY A 55 32.88 -50.00 17.56
C GLY A 55 32.53 -49.96 16.07
N THR A 56 33.19 -50.82 15.29
CA THR A 56 33.20 -51.00 13.83
C THR A 56 31.90 -51.43 13.10
N ARG A 57 31.80 -50.96 11.84
CA ARG A 57 31.41 -51.61 10.55
C ARG A 57 29.93 -51.76 10.06
N ASN A 58 29.79 -51.35 8.78
CA ASN A 58 28.89 -51.75 7.67
C ASN A 58 27.66 -50.85 7.32
N SER A 59 27.59 -50.42 6.04
CA SER A 59 26.60 -49.57 5.33
C SER A 59 25.24 -50.27 5.06
N PRO A 60 24.21 -49.68 4.38
CA PRO A 60 23.97 -48.29 3.90
C PRO A 60 22.58 -47.67 4.23
N ALA A 61 22.45 -46.33 4.02
CA ALA A 61 21.27 -45.43 3.80
C ALA A 61 19.83 -45.84 4.25
N PRO A 62 18.99 -44.94 4.83
CA PRO A 62 18.45 -43.78 4.10
C PRO A 62 18.20 -42.48 4.90
N ALA A 63 17.69 -41.48 4.16
CA ALA A 63 17.40 -40.08 4.48
C ALA A 63 16.83 -39.75 5.88
N THR A 64 17.34 -38.66 6.47
CA THR A 64 16.76 -38.02 7.66
C THR A 64 16.51 -36.52 7.43
N ALA A 65 15.32 -36.11 7.83
CA ALA A 65 14.87 -34.72 7.97
C ALA A 65 15.69 -33.95 9.01
N PRO A 66 15.73 -32.61 9.00
CA PRO A 66 16.25 -31.85 10.13
C PRO A 66 15.13 -31.63 11.15
N GLU A 67 15.00 -32.56 12.08
CA GLU A 67 14.43 -32.31 13.41
C GLU A 67 15.36 -31.33 14.16
N SER A 68 15.13 -30.03 14.03
CA SER A 68 15.81 -29.05 14.90
C SER A 68 14.98 -27.81 15.24
N HIS A 69 13.71 -27.73 14.80
CA HIS A 69 12.84 -26.57 15.07
C HIS A 69 11.70 -26.84 16.08
N LEU A 70 11.43 -28.10 16.42
CA LEU A 70 10.47 -28.46 17.49
C LEU A 70 10.98 -28.15 18.90
N HIS A 71 12.31 -28.14 19.10
CA HIS A 71 12.90 -27.98 20.43
C HIS A 71 12.80 -26.56 21.00
N LEU A 72 12.74 -25.52 20.16
CA LEU A 72 12.68 -24.11 20.61
C LEU A 72 11.26 -23.67 21.02
N ALA A 73 10.22 -24.21 20.38
CA ALA A 73 8.82 -23.99 20.77
C ALA A 73 8.43 -24.82 22.03
N SER A 74 9.01 -26.02 22.18
CA SER A 74 8.84 -26.80 23.42
C SER A 74 9.60 -26.18 24.60
N LEU A 75 10.74 -25.52 24.35
CA LEU A 75 11.53 -24.83 25.38
C LEU A 75 10.84 -23.57 25.91
N THR A 76 10.10 -22.83 25.06
CA THR A 76 9.33 -21.64 25.48
C THR A 76 8.10 -22.02 26.31
N LEU A 77 7.40 -23.10 25.95
CA LEU A 77 6.32 -23.68 26.76
C LEU A 77 6.83 -24.28 28.09
N ALA A 78 8.00 -24.92 28.09
CA ALA A 78 8.62 -25.47 29.31
C ALA A 78 9.14 -24.37 30.27
N SER A 79 9.61 -23.23 29.74
CA SER A 79 10.00 -22.07 30.56
C SER A 79 8.79 -21.39 31.23
N ALA A 80 7.63 -21.33 30.56
CA ALA A 80 6.38 -20.87 31.18
C ALA A 80 5.92 -21.83 32.30
N PHE A 81 6.12 -23.14 32.11
CA PHE A 81 5.80 -24.18 33.09
C PHE A 81 6.67 -24.10 34.37
N LEU A 82 7.94 -23.71 34.24
CA LEU A 82 8.85 -23.51 35.37
C LEU A 82 8.59 -22.19 36.13
N PHE A 83 8.05 -21.17 35.45
CA PHE A 83 7.65 -19.92 36.08
C PHE A 83 6.35 -20.09 36.91
N MET A 84 5.39 -20.87 36.40
CA MET A 84 4.11 -21.16 37.06
C MET A 84 4.22 -22.02 38.34
N LYS A 85 5.30 -22.81 38.48
CA LYS A 85 5.56 -23.62 39.70
C LYS A 85 6.15 -22.81 40.88
N ARG A 86 6.43 -21.51 40.69
CA ARG A 86 7.02 -20.62 41.71
C ARG A 86 6.09 -19.51 42.21
N LEU A 87 4.77 -19.64 42.04
CA LEU A 87 3.83 -18.76 42.73
C LEU A 87 3.64 -19.27 44.18
N PRO A 88 3.89 -18.45 45.22
CA PRO A 88 3.64 -18.85 46.59
C PRO A 88 2.13 -19.02 46.81
N LYS A 89 1.71 -20.16 47.35
CA LYS A 89 0.36 -20.35 47.90
C LYS A 89 0.23 -19.50 49.17
N VAL A 90 -0.13 -18.23 49.01
CA VAL A 90 -0.46 -17.37 50.15
C VAL A 90 -1.89 -17.70 50.57
N ARG A 91 -2.06 -18.34 51.74
CA ARG A 91 -3.35 -18.41 52.43
C ARG A 91 -3.55 -17.07 53.13
N TYR A 92 -4.47 -16.25 52.64
CA TYR A 92 -4.87 -15.02 53.31
C TYR A 92 -5.81 -15.37 54.47
N HIS A 93 -5.46 -14.86 55.66
CA HIS A 93 -6.33 -14.85 56.83
C HIS A 93 -7.19 -13.59 56.72
N ILE A 94 -8.52 -13.75 56.63
CA ILE A 94 -9.47 -12.64 56.57
C ILE A 94 -9.75 -12.19 58.02
N PRO A 95 -9.42 -10.95 58.42
CA PRO A 95 -9.86 -10.40 59.70
C PRO A 95 -11.33 -9.96 59.57
N LYS A 96 -12.13 -10.25 60.59
CA LYS A 96 -13.52 -9.81 60.68
C LYS A 96 -13.64 -8.35 61.14
N GLU A 97 -14.56 -7.64 60.46
CA GLU A 97 -15.47 -6.56 60.91
C GLU A 97 -14.77 -5.34 61.56
N ILE A 98 -14.84 -4.10 61.05
CA ILE A 98 -16.01 -3.24 60.73
C ILE A 98 -15.52 -2.11 59.76
N GLU A 99 -16.43 -1.52 58.94
CA GLU A 99 -16.31 -0.36 57.99
C GLU A 99 -16.04 -0.62 56.48
N ILE A 100 -15.89 -1.86 56.00
CA ILE A 100 -15.56 -2.14 54.57
C ILE A 100 -16.80 -2.17 53.65
N ASP A 101 -17.98 -2.49 54.17
CA ASP A 101 -19.19 -2.72 53.34
C ASP A 101 -19.77 -1.43 52.74
N ASP A 102 -19.72 -0.29 53.46
CA ASP A 102 -20.26 0.99 52.96
C ASP A 102 -19.38 1.61 51.86
N LEU A 103 -18.05 1.51 52.01
CA LEU A 103 -17.06 2.01 51.03
C LEU A 103 -17.08 1.19 49.72
N ASN A 104 -17.24 -0.13 49.81
CA ASN A 104 -17.42 -1.00 48.64
C ASN A 104 -18.79 -0.78 47.97
N GLY A 105 -19.84 -0.51 48.75
CA GLY A 105 -21.15 -0.13 48.25
C GLY A 105 -21.12 1.18 47.46
N GLU A 106 -20.49 2.23 48.00
CA GLU A 106 -20.33 3.53 47.34
C GLU A 106 -19.48 3.42 46.07
N LEU A 107 -18.37 2.69 46.11
CA LEU A 107 -17.54 2.42 44.93
C LEU A 107 -18.32 1.71 43.84
N THR A 108 -19.08 0.66 44.21
CA THR A 108 -19.90 -0.11 43.26
C THR A 108 -21.00 0.75 42.63
N GLN A 109 -21.69 1.57 43.42
CA GLN A 109 -22.70 2.51 42.91
C GLN A 109 -22.10 3.54 41.96
N ASN A 110 -20.92 4.08 42.29
CA ASN A 110 -20.21 5.02 41.44
C ASN A 110 -19.79 4.39 40.11
N VAL A 111 -19.25 3.17 40.12
CA VAL A 111 -18.90 2.42 38.90
C VAL A 111 -20.13 2.21 38.01
N LEU A 112 -21.25 1.75 38.58
CA LEU A 112 -22.49 1.55 37.84
C LEU A 112 -23.07 2.85 37.28
N ARG A 113 -22.97 3.96 38.04
CA ARG A 113 -23.37 5.29 37.60
C ARG A 113 -22.54 5.75 36.40
N PHE A 114 -21.21 5.71 36.49
CA PHE A 114 -20.35 6.12 35.37
C PHE A 114 -20.49 5.19 34.17
N ALA A 115 -20.76 3.90 34.38
CA ALA A 115 -21.06 2.96 33.29
C ALA A 115 -22.36 3.33 32.55
N SER A 116 -23.38 3.84 33.24
CA SER A 116 -24.61 4.33 32.60
C SER A 116 -24.41 5.59 31.74
N VAL A 117 -23.42 6.41 32.07
CA VAL A 117 -23.03 7.60 31.29
C VAL A 117 -21.99 7.25 30.21
N GLY A 118 -21.41 6.04 30.25
CA GLY A 118 -20.42 5.57 29.30
C GLY A 118 -19.03 6.17 29.48
N ASP A 119 -18.71 6.68 30.67
CA ASP A 119 -17.40 7.27 31.01
C ASP A 119 -16.45 6.22 31.61
N TYR A 120 -15.93 5.37 30.74
CA TYR A 120 -15.01 4.30 31.12
C TYR A 120 -13.64 4.82 31.58
N SER A 121 -13.26 6.04 31.19
CA SER A 121 -12.00 6.66 31.61
C SER A 121 -11.98 6.93 33.12
N LEU A 122 -13.10 7.44 33.62
CA LEU A 122 -13.26 7.77 35.03
C LEU A 122 -13.46 6.50 35.86
N ILE A 123 -14.15 5.48 35.33
CA ILE A 123 -14.24 4.16 35.96
C ILE A 123 -12.85 3.53 36.11
N SER A 124 -12.05 3.50 35.05
CA SER A 124 -10.69 2.95 35.10
C SER A 124 -9.87 3.67 36.17
N THR A 125 -9.91 5.00 36.20
CA THR A 125 -9.18 5.80 37.20
C THR A 125 -9.66 5.53 38.63
N LEU A 126 -10.97 5.40 38.83
CA LEU A 126 -11.57 5.08 40.13
C LEU A 126 -11.14 3.71 40.63
N LEU A 127 -11.19 2.69 39.76
CA LEU A 127 -10.82 1.32 40.11
C LEU A 127 -9.32 1.20 40.38
N THR A 128 -8.47 1.85 39.59
CA THR A 128 -7.01 1.91 39.86
C THR A 128 -6.75 2.50 41.24
N LYS A 129 -7.32 3.68 41.55
CA LYS A 129 -7.12 4.32 42.86
C LYS A 129 -7.68 3.49 44.00
N ALA A 130 -8.86 2.89 43.83
CA ALA A 130 -9.47 2.05 44.87
C ALA A 130 -8.59 0.83 45.19
N LEU A 131 -7.98 0.22 44.18
CA LEU A 131 -7.09 -0.93 44.35
C LEU A 131 -5.72 -0.51 44.93
N GLU A 132 -5.10 0.53 44.38
CA GLU A 132 -3.74 0.96 44.76
C GLU A 132 -3.69 1.69 46.10
N GLU A 133 -4.69 2.53 46.42
CA GLU A 133 -4.69 3.38 47.62
C GLU A 133 -5.44 2.73 48.80
N LYS A 134 -6.49 1.94 48.52
CA LYS A 134 -7.41 1.42 49.54
C LYS A 134 -7.53 -0.10 49.57
N ASN A 135 -6.88 -0.82 48.64
CA ASN A 135 -6.98 -2.27 48.47
C ASN A 135 -8.44 -2.77 48.38
N LEU A 136 -9.32 -1.96 47.79
CA LEU A 136 -10.75 -2.27 47.60
C LEU A 136 -10.95 -2.86 46.20
N ILE A 137 -11.77 -3.91 46.11
CA ILE A 137 -12.07 -4.63 44.87
C ILE A 137 -13.58 -4.65 44.67
N VAL A 138 -14.04 -4.27 43.49
CA VAL A 138 -15.44 -4.37 43.09
C VAL A 138 -15.74 -5.81 42.68
N HIS A 139 -16.93 -6.30 43.01
CA HIS A 139 -17.30 -7.68 42.70
C HIS A 139 -17.19 -8.00 41.19
N PRO A 140 -16.62 -9.15 40.78
CA PRO A 140 -16.47 -9.56 39.37
C PRO A 140 -17.73 -9.47 38.51
N ASP A 141 -18.91 -9.69 39.10
CA ASP A 141 -20.20 -9.60 38.40
C ASP A 141 -20.49 -8.17 37.91
N ILE A 142 -20.04 -7.15 38.64
CA ILE A 142 -20.21 -5.74 38.24
C ILE A 142 -19.31 -5.41 37.06
N ILE A 143 -18.10 -5.97 37.02
CA ILE A 143 -17.19 -5.84 35.88
C ILE A 143 -17.76 -6.54 34.65
N THR A 144 -18.40 -7.70 34.84
CA THR A 144 -19.11 -8.41 33.76
C THR A 144 -20.28 -7.57 33.23
N GLN A 145 -21.11 -7.00 34.11
CA GLN A 145 -22.19 -6.08 33.72
C GLN A 145 -21.69 -4.83 32.98
N LEU A 146 -20.49 -4.36 33.31
CA LEU A 146 -19.85 -3.24 32.63
C LEU A 146 -19.50 -3.60 31.18
N PHE A 147 -18.98 -4.80 30.93
CA PHE A 147 -18.73 -5.29 29.57
C PHE A 147 -20.05 -5.49 28.80
N ASP A 148 -21.08 -6.06 29.43
CA ASP A 148 -22.39 -6.23 28.80
C ASP A 148 -23.01 -4.88 28.40
N LYS A 149 -22.90 -3.86 29.27
CA LYS A 149 -23.34 -2.49 28.97
C LYS A 149 -22.54 -1.85 27.84
N PHE A 150 -21.23 -2.11 27.78
CA PHE A 150 -20.40 -1.62 26.68
C PHE A 150 -20.88 -2.22 25.35
N THR A 151 -21.00 -3.54 25.28
CA THR A 151 -21.42 -4.24 24.05
C THR A 151 -22.86 -3.91 23.64
N SER A 152 -23.77 -3.76 24.59
CA SER A 152 -25.18 -3.44 24.31
C SER A 152 -25.40 -2.03 23.75
N ASN A 153 -24.48 -1.10 24.02
CA ASN A 153 -24.55 0.29 23.55
C ASN A 153 -23.72 0.54 22.29
N GLU A 154 -23.13 -0.49 21.71
CA GLU A 154 -22.37 -0.35 20.46
C GLU A 154 -23.30 0.03 19.30
N PRO A 155 -22.94 1.03 18.49
CA PRO A 155 -23.65 1.31 17.24
C PRO A 155 -23.64 0.08 16.31
N VAL A 156 -24.57 0.02 15.36
CA VAL A 156 -24.52 -1.04 14.33
C VAL A 156 -23.31 -0.82 13.43
N ARG A 157 -22.46 -1.84 13.30
CA ARG A 157 -21.37 -1.85 12.33
C ARG A 157 -21.89 -2.32 10.98
N TYR A 158 -21.80 -1.44 9.98
CA TYR A 158 -21.98 -1.83 8.58
C TYR A 158 -20.69 -2.45 8.04
N CYS A 159 -20.79 -3.66 7.48
CA CYS A 159 -19.69 -4.35 6.80
C CYS A 159 -20.05 -4.55 5.34
N LEU A 160 -19.08 -4.37 4.44
CA LEU A 160 -19.24 -4.81 3.07
C LEU A 160 -19.26 -6.35 2.98
N PRO A 161 -19.80 -6.94 1.90
CA PRO A 161 -20.08 -8.38 1.80
C PRO A 161 -18.84 -9.27 1.93
N LEU A 162 -17.69 -8.78 1.48
CA LEU A 162 -16.40 -9.47 1.55
C LEU A 162 -15.53 -8.95 2.70
N GLU A 163 -16.03 -8.04 3.53
CA GLU A 163 -15.33 -7.58 4.74
C GLU A 163 -15.50 -8.56 5.89
N GLU A 164 -14.51 -8.57 6.78
CA GLU A 164 -14.47 -9.46 7.93
C GLU A 164 -15.46 -9.07 9.03
N GLU A 165 -15.94 -10.06 9.77
CA GLU A 165 -16.87 -9.88 10.89
C GLU A 165 -16.22 -9.24 12.12
N ILE A 166 -14.93 -9.49 12.37
CA ILE A 166 -14.19 -8.79 13.43
C ILE A 166 -13.78 -7.37 13.01
N GLU A 167 -13.68 -6.49 13.98
CA GLU A 167 -13.47 -5.06 13.80
C GLU A 167 -12.07 -4.75 13.27
N VAL A 168 -11.89 -3.61 12.59
CA VAL A 168 -10.57 -3.07 12.32
C VAL A 168 -9.89 -2.73 13.66
N PRO A 169 -8.62 -3.13 13.88
CA PRO A 169 -7.94 -2.91 15.14
C PRO A 169 -7.45 -1.45 15.22
N LEU A 170 -7.43 -0.90 16.44
CA LEU A 170 -7.16 0.51 16.72
C LEU A 170 -5.82 0.98 16.10
N TYR A 171 -4.77 0.17 16.23
CA TYR A 171 -3.42 0.52 15.77
C TYR A 171 -3.24 0.55 14.24
N THR A 172 -4.16 -0.05 13.46
CA THR A 172 -3.99 -0.11 11.99
C THR A 172 -4.36 1.19 11.29
N HIS A 173 -5.05 2.10 11.98
CA HIS A 173 -5.47 3.41 11.47
C HIS A 173 -5.94 3.37 10.01
N SER A 174 -6.95 2.54 9.74
CA SER A 174 -7.58 2.48 8.42
C SER A 174 -8.39 3.76 8.18
N PRO A 175 -8.29 4.39 6.99
CA PRO A 175 -9.20 5.48 6.59
C PRO A 175 -10.67 5.07 6.69
N ASN A 176 -10.97 3.79 6.46
CA ASN A 176 -12.34 3.23 6.53
C ASN A 176 -12.90 3.15 7.97
N ALA A 177 -12.08 3.46 8.98
CA ALA A 177 -12.51 3.44 10.38
C ALA A 177 -13.11 4.78 10.86
N SER A 178 -13.44 5.73 9.98
CA SER A 178 -14.36 6.82 10.33
C SER A 178 -15.80 6.29 10.28
N SER A 179 -16.35 5.89 11.41
CA SER A 179 -17.78 5.60 11.53
C SER A 179 -18.17 5.77 12.99
N PRO A 180 -19.45 6.06 13.29
CA PRO A 180 -19.92 6.17 14.68
C PRO A 180 -19.56 4.95 15.53
N TYR A 181 -19.56 3.75 14.92
CA TYR A 181 -19.13 2.52 15.55
C TYR A 181 -17.67 2.57 16.03
N TYR A 182 -16.74 2.91 15.12
CA TYR A 182 -15.31 2.97 15.43
C TYR A 182 -14.97 4.09 16.40
N ASP A 183 -15.63 5.25 16.27
CA ASP A 183 -15.48 6.37 17.21
C ASP A 183 -15.92 5.96 18.62
N TYR A 184 -17.02 5.18 18.73
CA TYR A 184 -17.50 4.65 20.00
C TYR A 184 -16.48 3.70 20.66
N ILE A 185 -16.00 2.69 19.92
CA ILE A 185 -15.13 1.65 20.51
C ILE A 185 -13.70 2.15 20.75
N TYR A 186 -13.13 2.96 19.85
CA TYR A 186 -11.72 3.35 19.91
C TYR A 186 -11.39 4.27 21.09
N ILE A 187 -12.34 5.09 21.52
CA ILE A 187 -12.20 5.94 22.71
C ILE A 187 -12.21 5.09 23.99
N ARG A 188 -12.95 3.98 24.00
CA ARG A 188 -13.25 3.22 25.24
C ARG A 188 -12.35 2.03 25.46
N ILE A 189 -11.90 1.37 24.40
CA ILE A 189 -11.07 0.17 24.46
C ILE A 189 -9.81 0.33 25.35
N PRO A 190 -9.03 1.43 25.29
CA PRO A 190 -7.86 1.58 26.15
C PRO A 190 -8.21 1.51 27.65
N HIS A 191 -9.29 2.16 28.05
CA HIS A 191 -9.75 2.17 29.45
C HIS A 191 -10.32 0.82 29.89
N LEU A 192 -11.08 0.16 29.01
CA LEU A 192 -11.60 -1.19 29.28
C LEU A 192 -10.48 -2.23 29.42
N PHE A 193 -9.43 -2.08 28.62
CA PHE A 193 -8.24 -2.92 28.72
C PHE A 193 -7.49 -2.73 30.04
N ASP A 194 -7.35 -1.48 30.50
CA ASP A 194 -6.73 -1.19 31.80
C ASP A 194 -7.55 -1.83 32.95
N ILE A 195 -8.88 -1.78 32.86
CA ILE A 195 -9.76 -2.51 33.80
C ILE A 195 -9.50 -4.02 33.74
N CYS A 196 -9.40 -4.62 32.55
CA CYS A 196 -9.07 -6.04 32.42
C CYS A 196 -7.75 -6.40 33.10
N LYS A 197 -6.69 -5.60 32.91
CA LYS A 197 -5.39 -5.82 33.57
C LYS A 197 -5.49 -5.82 35.09
N LEU A 198 -6.27 -4.90 35.67
CA LEU A 198 -6.46 -4.84 37.13
C LEU A 198 -7.15 -6.10 37.67
N TYR A 199 -8.09 -6.66 36.90
CA TYR A 199 -8.92 -7.79 37.30
C TYR A 199 -8.40 -9.16 36.83
N GLU A 200 -7.24 -9.19 36.16
CA GLU A 200 -6.67 -10.40 35.57
C GLU A 200 -6.53 -11.53 36.60
N ASN A 201 -5.96 -11.26 37.77
CA ASN A 201 -5.77 -12.26 38.84
C ASN A 201 -7.07 -12.83 39.42
N PHE A 202 -8.20 -12.14 39.27
CA PHE A 202 -9.47 -12.52 39.87
C PHE A 202 -10.41 -13.20 38.88
N MET A 203 -10.36 -12.80 37.61
CA MET A 203 -11.34 -13.17 36.60
C MET A 203 -10.76 -13.99 35.44
N PHE A 204 -9.47 -14.35 35.48
CA PHE A 204 -8.79 -15.02 34.36
C PHE A 204 -9.47 -16.31 33.90
N GLU A 205 -10.21 -17.01 34.76
CA GLU A 205 -10.90 -18.25 34.43
C GLU A 205 -12.32 -18.03 33.85
N SER A 206 -12.86 -16.81 33.92
CA SER A 206 -14.19 -16.48 33.39
C SER A 206 -14.17 -16.34 31.87
N GLN A 207 -15.05 -17.07 31.18
CA GLN A 207 -15.14 -17.02 29.71
C GLN A 207 -15.53 -15.62 29.21
N VAL A 208 -16.47 -14.93 29.86
CA VAL A 208 -16.91 -13.57 29.46
C VAL A 208 -15.76 -12.57 29.59
N PHE A 209 -14.94 -12.71 30.64
CA PHE A 209 -13.74 -11.90 30.82
C PHE A 209 -12.71 -12.19 29.71
N GLN A 210 -12.42 -13.46 29.44
CA GLN A 210 -11.46 -13.86 28.40
C GLN A 210 -11.89 -13.40 27.01
N ASP A 211 -13.18 -13.51 26.66
CA ASP A 211 -13.73 -13.08 25.37
C ASP A 211 -13.51 -11.57 25.15
N ASN A 212 -13.83 -10.74 26.15
CA ASN A 212 -13.60 -9.29 26.10
C ASN A 212 -12.10 -8.94 26.13
N TYR A 213 -11.32 -9.64 26.95
CA TYR A 213 -9.90 -9.35 27.09
C TYR A 213 -9.13 -9.67 25.80
N ALA A 214 -9.49 -10.77 25.12
CA ALA A 214 -8.98 -11.10 23.79
C ALA A 214 -9.31 -10.00 22.76
N ARG A 215 -10.56 -9.50 22.74
CA ARG A 215 -10.96 -8.38 21.86
C ARG A 215 -10.09 -7.15 22.12
N PHE A 216 -9.89 -6.75 23.38
CA PHE A 216 -9.09 -5.57 23.70
C PHE A 216 -7.59 -5.75 23.39
N CYS A 217 -7.01 -6.91 23.69
CA CYS A 217 -5.64 -7.25 23.29
C CYS A 217 -5.45 -7.16 21.78
N TYR A 218 -6.43 -7.60 20.99
CA TYR A 218 -6.39 -7.52 19.54
C TYR A 218 -6.39 -6.07 19.04
N HIS A 219 -7.20 -5.18 19.64
CA HIS A 219 -7.20 -3.77 19.27
C HIS A 219 -5.92 -3.02 19.68
N LEU A 220 -5.30 -3.41 20.79
CA LEU A 220 -4.11 -2.75 21.35
C LEU A 220 -2.79 -3.43 20.98
N ASP A 221 -2.82 -4.46 20.12
CA ASP A 221 -1.64 -5.20 19.67
C ASP A 221 -0.85 -5.91 20.77
N ASN A 222 -1.52 -6.34 21.85
CA ASN A 222 -0.86 -7.03 22.94
C ASN A 222 -0.75 -8.54 22.68
N SER A 223 0.23 -8.92 21.86
CA SER A 223 0.47 -10.32 21.50
C SER A 223 0.95 -11.21 22.65
N GLU A 224 1.63 -10.66 23.66
CA GLU A 224 2.14 -11.43 24.80
C GLU A 224 1.01 -11.95 25.68
N VAL A 225 0.10 -11.05 26.09
CA VAL A 225 -1.10 -11.43 26.86
C VAL A 225 -2.01 -12.33 26.01
N MET A 226 -2.10 -12.08 24.70
CA MET A 226 -2.88 -12.92 23.80
C MET A 226 -2.42 -14.39 23.81
N GLN A 227 -1.11 -14.64 23.80
CA GLN A 227 -0.57 -16.01 23.84
C GLN A 227 -0.93 -16.73 25.13
N GLN A 228 -0.92 -16.02 26.27
CA GLN A 228 -1.32 -16.57 27.56
C GLN A 228 -2.83 -16.89 27.58
N LEU A 229 -3.66 -15.96 27.09
CA LEU A 229 -5.10 -16.12 26.97
C LEU A 229 -5.47 -17.31 26.09
N ILE A 230 -4.80 -17.51 24.94
CA ILE A 230 -5.04 -18.66 24.05
C ILE A 230 -4.89 -19.97 24.83
N TYR A 231 -3.80 -20.15 25.57
CA TYR A 231 -3.55 -21.40 26.29
C TYR A 231 -4.65 -21.68 27.33
N VAL A 232 -5.00 -20.67 28.14
CA VAL A 232 -6.02 -20.82 29.18
C VAL A 232 -7.40 -21.02 28.58
N TYR A 233 -7.76 -20.24 27.57
CA TYR A 233 -9.04 -20.33 26.87
C TYR A 233 -9.28 -21.73 26.29
N LEU A 234 -8.27 -22.29 25.61
CA LEU A 234 -8.40 -23.58 24.95
C LEU A 234 -8.52 -24.74 25.93
N ASN A 235 -7.93 -24.63 27.12
CA ASN A 235 -7.92 -25.69 28.13
C ASN A 235 -9.11 -25.60 29.10
N ASN A 236 -9.54 -24.40 29.46
CA ASN A 236 -10.56 -24.19 30.48
C ASN A 236 -11.98 -24.18 29.90
N ASN A 237 -12.17 -23.71 28.67
CA ASN A 237 -13.51 -23.58 28.10
C ASN A 237 -13.97 -24.84 27.39
N LYS A 238 -15.20 -25.26 27.71
CA LYS A 238 -15.86 -26.38 27.04
C LYS A 238 -16.39 -26.00 25.66
N ILE A 239 -16.92 -24.79 25.51
CA ILE A 239 -17.46 -24.24 24.26
C ILE A 239 -16.59 -23.06 23.85
N TYR A 240 -16.24 -22.96 22.57
CA TYR A 240 -15.46 -21.84 22.05
C TYR A 240 -16.38 -20.81 21.41
N THR A 241 -16.16 -19.54 21.76
CA THR A 241 -16.78 -18.39 21.11
C THR A 241 -16.07 -18.15 19.78
N PRO A 242 -16.75 -18.23 18.62
CA PRO A 242 -16.14 -18.06 17.29
C PRO A 242 -15.35 -16.76 17.16
N LYS A 243 -15.96 -15.62 17.55
CA LYS A 243 -15.31 -14.30 17.54
C LYS A 243 -14.01 -14.25 18.34
N THR A 244 -13.94 -14.93 19.49
CA THR A 244 -12.71 -14.98 20.30
C THR A 244 -11.61 -15.75 19.59
N LEU A 245 -11.94 -16.89 18.96
CA LEU A 245 -10.99 -17.61 18.11
C LEU A 245 -10.53 -16.77 16.92
N CYS A 246 -11.45 -16.00 16.33
CA CYS A 246 -11.14 -15.05 15.26
C CYS A 246 -10.11 -13.99 15.71
N TYR A 247 -10.27 -13.39 16.90
CA TYR A 247 -9.28 -12.45 17.44
C TYR A 247 -7.90 -13.11 17.67
N PHE A 248 -7.86 -14.33 18.19
CA PHE A 248 -6.60 -15.06 18.39
C PHE A 248 -5.86 -15.29 17.07
N LEU A 249 -6.54 -15.88 16.08
CA LEU A 249 -5.96 -16.18 14.78
C LEU A 249 -5.59 -14.91 14.01
N ALA A 250 -6.46 -13.90 14.01
CA ALA A 250 -6.20 -12.62 13.34
C ALA A 250 -5.00 -11.89 13.96
N THR A 251 -4.82 -11.96 15.29
CA THR A 251 -3.64 -11.40 15.97
C THR A 251 -2.37 -12.09 15.50
N SER A 252 -2.34 -13.43 15.51
CA SER A 252 -1.17 -14.22 15.06
C SER A 252 -0.79 -13.97 13.60
N ILE A 253 -1.79 -13.82 12.71
CA ILE A 253 -1.53 -13.53 11.30
C ILE A 253 -0.98 -12.10 11.12
N ARG A 254 -1.51 -11.13 11.88
CA ARG A 254 -1.13 -9.70 11.76
C ARG A 254 0.20 -9.35 12.42
N THR A 255 0.67 -10.18 13.35
CA THR A 255 2.06 -10.12 13.84
C THR A 255 3.06 -10.71 12.84
N PHE A 256 2.59 -11.25 11.70
CA PHE A 256 3.40 -11.89 10.66
C PHE A 256 4.08 -13.19 11.10
N ASP A 257 3.45 -13.94 12.01
CA ASP A 257 3.86 -15.29 12.39
C ASP A 257 2.86 -16.32 11.85
N ILE A 258 2.93 -16.57 10.54
CA ILE A 258 1.95 -17.41 9.84
C ILE A 258 2.11 -18.90 10.19
N GLU A 259 3.32 -19.37 10.46
CA GLU A 259 3.53 -20.76 10.88
C GLU A 259 2.97 -21.03 12.28
N TYR A 260 3.12 -20.09 13.22
CA TYR A 260 2.43 -20.18 14.50
C TYR A 260 0.91 -20.17 14.31
N ALA A 261 0.38 -19.29 13.46
CA ALA A 261 -1.05 -19.25 13.16
C ALA A 261 -1.58 -20.57 12.57
N LYS A 262 -0.84 -21.21 11.66
CA LYS A 262 -1.17 -22.55 11.11
C LYS A 262 -1.18 -23.62 12.19
N THR A 263 -0.15 -23.63 13.05
CA THR A 263 -0.05 -24.59 14.16
C THR A 263 -1.22 -24.42 15.14
N LEU A 264 -1.56 -23.17 15.48
CA LEU A 264 -2.72 -22.87 16.31
C LEU A 264 -4.02 -23.34 15.64
N TYR A 265 -4.18 -23.06 14.36
CA TYR A 265 -5.35 -23.48 13.57
C TYR A 265 -5.52 -25.01 13.53
N GLU A 266 -4.45 -25.75 13.29
CA GLU A 266 -4.46 -27.23 13.36
C GLU A 266 -4.80 -27.74 14.77
N THR A 267 -4.28 -27.07 15.80
CA THR A 267 -4.60 -27.39 17.20
C THR A 267 -6.09 -27.20 17.50
N LEU A 268 -6.72 -26.16 16.94
CA LEU A 268 -8.16 -25.94 17.08
C LEU A 268 -8.98 -27.03 16.40
N ILE A 269 -8.62 -27.40 15.16
CA ILE A 269 -9.32 -28.43 14.39
C ILE A 269 -9.18 -29.80 15.04
N SER A 270 -7.97 -30.16 15.47
CA SER A 270 -7.71 -31.46 16.12
C SER A 270 -8.50 -31.63 17.42
N ARG A 271 -8.70 -30.56 18.21
CA ARG A 271 -9.53 -30.54 19.42
C ARG A 271 -11.03 -30.77 19.16
N GLY A 272 -11.49 -30.65 17.91
CA GLY A 272 -12.73 -31.27 17.43
C GLY A 272 -14.05 -30.75 18.02
N LYS A 273 -14.15 -29.45 18.32
CA LYS A 273 -15.33 -28.87 19.00
C LYS A 273 -16.39 -28.24 18.08
N GLY A 274 -16.46 -28.62 16.80
CA GLY A 274 -17.45 -28.06 15.88
C GLY A 274 -17.15 -26.59 15.56
N LEU A 275 -16.16 -26.34 14.70
CA LEU A 275 -15.77 -24.97 14.33
C LEU A 275 -16.73 -24.39 13.28
N GLN A 276 -17.14 -23.14 13.49
CA GLN A 276 -18.04 -22.41 12.58
C GLN A 276 -17.30 -21.81 11.38
N SER A 277 -18.00 -21.62 10.26
CA SER A 277 -17.41 -21.09 9.01
C SER A 277 -16.79 -19.70 9.16
N GLU A 278 -17.30 -18.87 10.09
CA GLU A 278 -16.77 -17.55 10.43
C GLU A 278 -15.25 -17.60 10.74
N VAL A 279 -14.79 -18.64 11.44
CA VAL A 279 -13.38 -18.81 11.80
C VAL A 279 -12.53 -19.00 10.54
N LEU A 280 -12.97 -19.83 9.60
CA LEU A 280 -12.29 -20.00 8.32
C LEU A 280 -12.31 -18.70 7.52
N ASN A 281 -13.45 -18.01 7.47
CA ASN A 281 -13.60 -16.72 6.78
C ASN A 281 -12.56 -15.70 7.27
N THR A 282 -12.47 -15.53 8.60
CA THR A 282 -11.50 -14.65 9.26
C THR A 282 -10.06 -15.01 8.93
N VAL A 283 -9.70 -16.30 8.99
CA VAL A 283 -8.33 -16.74 8.70
C VAL A 283 -7.97 -16.43 7.25
N ILE A 284 -8.83 -16.82 6.29
CA ILE A 284 -8.60 -16.57 4.87
C ILE A 284 -8.50 -15.07 4.58
N TYR A 285 -9.42 -14.26 5.12
CA TYR A 285 -9.40 -12.81 4.94
C TYR A 285 -8.11 -12.17 5.48
N ASN A 286 -7.68 -12.54 6.70
CA ASN A 286 -6.45 -12.00 7.29
C ASN A 286 -5.19 -12.45 6.56
N LEU A 287 -5.12 -13.70 6.09
CA LEU A 287 -4.01 -14.17 5.26
C LEU A 287 -3.91 -13.36 3.95
N ILE A 288 -5.05 -13.07 3.31
CA ILE A 288 -5.10 -12.21 2.11
C ILE A 288 -4.60 -10.80 2.44
N LYS A 289 -5.09 -10.18 3.52
CA LYS A 289 -4.70 -8.82 3.94
C LYS A 289 -3.25 -8.70 4.39
N ALA A 290 -2.69 -9.73 5.04
CA ALA A 290 -1.28 -9.80 5.40
C ALA A 290 -0.38 -9.94 4.16
N GLY A 291 -0.93 -10.40 3.05
CA GLY A 291 -0.17 -10.77 1.86
C GLY A 291 0.59 -12.07 2.09
N SER A 292 -0.09 -13.07 2.67
CA SER A 292 0.43 -14.43 2.79
C SER A 292 0.80 -15.01 1.43
N ILE A 293 1.75 -15.95 1.44
CA ILE A 293 2.07 -16.82 0.32
C ILE A 293 0.81 -17.62 -0.07
N PHE A 294 0.59 -17.84 -1.36
CA PHE A 294 -0.65 -18.42 -1.89
C PHE A 294 -0.90 -19.83 -1.33
N GLU A 295 0.15 -20.62 -1.24
CA GLU A 295 0.16 -21.99 -0.74
C GLU A 295 -0.41 -22.10 0.69
N ASN A 296 -0.24 -21.08 1.52
CA ASN A 296 -0.80 -21.05 2.87
C ASN A 296 -2.34 -20.98 2.85
N LEU A 297 -2.95 -20.36 1.85
CA LEU A 297 -4.41 -20.34 1.68
C LEU A 297 -4.93 -21.73 1.32
N GLY A 298 -4.26 -22.39 0.36
CA GLY A 298 -4.58 -23.76 -0.03
C GLY A 298 -4.42 -24.75 1.12
N TYR A 299 -3.38 -24.58 1.95
CA TYR A 299 -3.12 -25.39 3.14
C TYR A 299 -4.24 -25.27 4.19
N VAL A 300 -4.59 -24.04 4.58
CA VAL A 300 -5.65 -23.80 5.57
C VAL A 300 -6.98 -24.37 5.08
N PHE A 301 -7.30 -24.13 3.81
CA PHE A 301 -8.54 -24.61 3.21
C PHE A 301 -8.60 -26.14 3.13
N SER A 302 -7.52 -26.80 2.71
CA SER A 302 -7.50 -28.27 2.59
C SER A 302 -7.64 -28.96 3.93
N ILE A 303 -7.02 -28.44 5.00
CA ILE A 303 -7.20 -28.97 6.35
C ILE A 303 -8.64 -28.85 6.82
N TRP A 304 -9.29 -27.72 6.53
CA TRP A 304 -10.69 -27.51 6.90
C TRP A 304 -11.61 -28.54 6.22
N ILE A 305 -11.48 -28.68 4.89
CA ILE A 305 -12.30 -29.62 4.11
C ILE A 305 -12.03 -31.08 4.52
N ALA A 306 -10.76 -31.45 4.76
CA ALA A 306 -10.40 -32.79 5.21
C ALA A 306 -10.99 -33.15 6.58
N ASN A 307 -11.38 -32.15 7.39
CA ASN A 307 -11.97 -32.31 8.71
C ASN A 307 -13.44 -31.87 8.74
N SER A 308 -14.17 -32.04 7.64
CA SER A 308 -15.60 -31.66 7.51
C SER A 308 -16.53 -32.27 8.57
N SER A 309 -16.14 -33.35 9.24
CA SER A 309 -16.89 -33.91 10.38
C SER A 309 -16.81 -33.07 11.66
N LYS A 310 -15.81 -32.18 11.76
CA LYS A 310 -15.52 -31.31 12.91
C LYS A 310 -15.67 -29.82 12.59
N CYS A 311 -15.89 -29.49 11.32
CA CYS A 311 -15.90 -28.14 10.78
C CYS A 311 -17.15 -27.94 9.94
N GLN A 312 -17.81 -26.80 10.10
CA GLN A 312 -18.93 -26.42 9.24
C GLN A 312 -18.46 -26.26 7.79
N LEU A 313 -19.33 -26.56 6.82
CA LEU A 313 -19.03 -26.29 5.42
C LEU A 313 -18.73 -24.79 5.21
N PRO A 314 -17.76 -24.44 4.34
CA PRO A 314 -17.46 -23.05 4.02
C PRO A 314 -18.67 -22.33 3.43
N ASP A 315 -18.88 -21.08 3.84
CA ASP A 315 -19.91 -20.22 3.27
C ASP A 315 -19.50 -19.64 1.90
N ALA A 316 -20.49 -19.13 1.16
CA ALA A 316 -20.28 -18.54 -0.17
C ALA A 316 -19.28 -17.38 -0.15
N LYS A 317 -19.23 -16.62 0.95
CA LYS A 317 -18.28 -15.51 1.15
C LYS A 317 -16.83 -16.01 1.18
N THR A 318 -16.56 -17.05 1.96
CA THR A 318 -15.23 -17.68 2.06
C THR A 318 -14.81 -18.28 0.73
N MET A 319 -15.74 -18.96 0.06
CA MET A 319 -15.51 -19.54 -1.26
C MET A 319 -15.22 -18.46 -2.31
N ALA A 320 -15.93 -17.33 -2.28
CA ALA A 320 -15.69 -16.18 -3.15
C ALA A 320 -14.29 -15.57 -2.92
N LEU A 321 -13.86 -15.41 -1.65
CA LEU A 321 -12.52 -14.92 -1.30
C LEU A 321 -11.42 -15.85 -1.83
N LEU A 322 -11.58 -17.16 -1.64
CA LEU A 322 -10.65 -18.17 -2.15
C LEU A 322 -10.60 -18.12 -3.67
N LEU A 323 -11.76 -18.22 -4.33
CA LEU A 323 -11.88 -18.20 -5.79
C LEU A 323 -11.21 -16.95 -6.39
N GLN A 324 -11.37 -15.79 -5.77
CA GLN A 324 -10.69 -14.55 -6.17
C GLN A 324 -9.16 -14.67 -6.11
N GLN A 325 -8.60 -15.37 -5.11
CA GLN A 325 -7.16 -15.61 -5.04
C GLN A 325 -6.70 -16.68 -6.04
N TYR A 326 -7.48 -17.74 -6.27
CA TYR A 326 -7.19 -18.76 -7.27
C TYR A 326 -7.16 -18.16 -8.68
N TYR A 327 -8.11 -17.31 -9.06
CA TYR A 327 -8.05 -16.59 -10.34
C TYR A 327 -6.83 -15.68 -10.49
N LYS A 328 -6.23 -15.25 -9.36
CA LYS A 328 -5.10 -14.32 -9.36
C LYS A 328 -3.73 -15.00 -9.34
N PHE A 329 -3.63 -16.17 -8.69
CA PHE A 329 -2.36 -16.84 -8.41
C PHE A 329 -2.36 -18.34 -8.76
N GLY A 330 -3.53 -18.95 -8.91
CA GLY A 330 -3.68 -20.34 -9.28
C GLY A 330 -3.43 -20.58 -10.77
N GLN A 331 -3.10 -21.83 -11.08
CA GLN A 331 -3.06 -22.37 -12.43
C GLN A 331 -4.48 -22.73 -12.91
N GLU A 332 -4.67 -22.92 -14.22
CA GLU A 332 -6.00 -23.18 -14.81
C GLU A 332 -6.65 -24.46 -14.25
N ASP A 333 -5.87 -25.50 -13.99
CA ASP A 333 -6.30 -26.75 -13.36
C ASP A 333 -6.70 -26.55 -11.90
N GLU A 334 -5.92 -25.79 -11.12
CA GLU A 334 -6.26 -25.43 -9.74
C GLU A 334 -7.56 -24.60 -9.66
N VAL A 335 -7.76 -23.67 -10.60
CA VAL A 335 -9.00 -22.89 -10.70
C VAL A 335 -10.19 -23.80 -11.02
N LYS A 336 -10.03 -24.75 -11.94
CA LYS A 336 -11.08 -25.72 -12.26
C LYS A 336 -11.45 -26.57 -11.04
N LEU A 337 -10.47 -27.10 -10.32
CA LEU A 337 -10.71 -27.84 -9.08
C LEU A 337 -11.44 -27.00 -8.02
N MET A 338 -11.10 -25.71 -7.92
CA MET A 338 -11.79 -24.79 -7.02
C MET A 338 -13.25 -24.55 -7.43
N MET A 339 -13.54 -24.47 -8.73
CA MET A 339 -14.91 -24.35 -9.25
C MET A 339 -15.72 -25.63 -9.03
N ASP A 340 -15.14 -26.80 -9.31
CA ASP A 340 -15.77 -28.09 -9.01
C ASP A 340 -16.11 -28.21 -7.51
N MET A 341 -15.24 -27.66 -6.65
CA MET A 341 -15.49 -27.61 -5.20
C MET A 341 -16.63 -26.66 -4.82
N VAL A 342 -16.71 -25.48 -5.45
CA VAL A 342 -17.83 -24.53 -5.29
C VAL A 342 -19.16 -25.18 -5.64
N GLU A 343 -19.21 -25.96 -6.72
CA GLU A 343 -20.39 -26.72 -7.12
C GLU A 343 -20.71 -27.83 -6.10
N SER A 344 -19.70 -28.58 -5.64
CA SER A 344 -19.90 -29.66 -4.66
C SER A 344 -20.43 -29.19 -3.31
N ILE A 345 -20.08 -27.97 -2.90
CA ILE A 345 -20.56 -27.34 -1.65
C ILE A 345 -21.98 -26.78 -1.84
N GLY A 346 -22.43 -26.57 -3.09
CA GLY A 346 -23.77 -26.07 -3.40
C GLY A 346 -23.91 -24.55 -3.32
N VAL A 347 -22.82 -23.80 -3.57
CA VAL A 347 -22.82 -22.32 -3.51
C VAL A 347 -22.57 -21.65 -4.88
N SER A 348 -22.64 -22.42 -5.97
CA SER A 348 -22.41 -21.93 -7.35
C SER A 348 -23.34 -20.79 -7.76
N ASP A 349 -24.60 -20.85 -7.36
CA ASP A 349 -25.64 -19.89 -7.76
C ASP A 349 -25.63 -18.61 -6.91
N HIS A 350 -24.76 -18.54 -5.90
CA HIS A 350 -24.68 -17.39 -5.02
C HIS A 350 -24.08 -16.18 -5.74
N PHE A 351 -24.70 -15.00 -5.60
CA PHE A 351 -24.31 -13.78 -6.32
C PHE A 351 -22.83 -13.40 -6.16
N LEU A 352 -22.24 -13.62 -4.98
CA LEU A 352 -20.81 -13.36 -4.73
C LEU A 352 -19.89 -14.23 -5.60
N ILE A 353 -20.24 -15.50 -5.83
CA ILE A 353 -19.46 -16.40 -6.68
C ILE A 353 -19.54 -15.94 -8.13
N GLN A 354 -20.76 -15.71 -8.62
CA GLN A 354 -21.01 -15.22 -9.98
C GLN A 354 -20.30 -13.88 -10.22
N ALA A 355 -20.37 -12.95 -9.25
CA ALA A 355 -19.69 -11.67 -9.31
C ALA A 355 -18.16 -11.84 -9.41
N VAL A 356 -17.55 -12.69 -8.58
CA VAL A 356 -16.09 -12.94 -8.63
C VAL A 356 -15.69 -13.58 -9.96
N SER A 357 -16.47 -14.53 -10.48
CA SER A 357 -16.22 -15.16 -11.79
C SER A 357 -16.30 -14.14 -12.93
N LEU A 358 -17.32 -13.28 -12.96
CA LEU A 358 -17.44 -12.22 -13.96
C LEU A 358 -16.30 -11.19 -13.86
N GLN A 359 -15.95 -10.76 -12.63
CA GLN A 359 -14.82 -9.86 -12.41
C GLN A 359 -13.50 -10.48 -12.88
N ALA A 360 -13.29 -11.78 -12.64
CA ALA A 360 -12.11 -12.51 -13.09
C ALA A 360 -12.07 -12.63 -14.62
N LYS A 361 -13.20 -12.98 -15.26
CA LYS A 361 -13.36 -13.04 -16.72
C LYS A 361 -12.95 -11.71 -17.37
N ILE A 362 -13.45 -10.58 -16.87
CA ILE A 362 -13.07 -9.24 -17.36
C ILE A 362 -11.57 -8.96 -17.14
N SER A 363 -11.04 -9.38 -15.98
CA SER A 363 -9.65 -9.11 -15.60
C SER A 363 -8.62 -9.87 -16.42
N LEU A 364 -8.90 -11.15 -16.69
CA LEU A 364 -8.00 -12.09 -17.35
C LEU A 364 -8.06 -11.98 -18.88
N ARG A 365 -9.09 -11.35 -19.45
CA ARG A 365 -9.21 -11.10 -20.90
C ARG A 365 -8.01 -10.37 -21.48
N GLU A 366 -7.50 -9.35 -20.79
CA GLU A 366 -6.38 -8.52 -21.25
C GLU A 366 -5.35 -8.32 -20.12
N PRO A 367 -4.59 -9.35 -19.72
CA PRO A 367 -3.84 -9.38 -18.46
C PRO A 367 -2.80 -8.25 -18.36
N GLY A 368 -2.17 -7.90 -19.48
CA GLY A 368 -1.19 -6.83 -19.56
C GLY A 368 -1.77 -5.41 -19.43
N ARG A 369 -3.07 -5.21 -19.67
CA ARG A 369 -3.70 -3.88 -19.64
C ARG A 369 -4.15 -3.48 -18.23
N PHE A 370 -3.88 -2.23 -17.88
CA PHE A 370 -4.36 -1.65 -16.63
C PHE A 370 -5.87 -1.41 -16.66
N ARG A 371 -6.36 -0.80 -17.76
CA ARG A 371 -7.80 -0.63 -18.03
C ARG A 371 -8.32 -1.87 -18.74
N LYS A 372 -9.40 -2.46 -18.22
CA LYS A 372 -10.02 -3.62 -18.84
C LYS A 372 -11.15 -3.19 -19.76
N THR A 373 -11.28 -3.86 -20.89
CA THR A 373 -12.41 -3.64 -21.79
C THR A 373 -13.62 -4.39 -21.27
N VAL A 374 -14.74 -3.70 -21.05
CA VAL A 374 -16.04 -4.31 -20.71
C VAL A 374 -16.88 -4.42 -21.97
N THR A 375 -17.35 -5.63 -22.26
CA THR A 375 -18.17 -5.96 -23.42
C THR A 375 -19.65 -5.82 -23.10
N LYS A 376 -20.52 -5.84 -24.12
CA LYS A 376 -21.98 -5.78 -23.88
C LYS A 376 -22.46 -7.02 -23.15
N GLU A 377 -21.86 -8.18 -23.46
CA GLU A 377 -22.13 -9.46 -22.86
C GLU A 377 -21.82 -9.45 -21.37
N ASP A 378 -20.73 -8.81 -20.94
CA ASP A 378 -20.42 -8.65 -19.50
C ASP A 378 -21.49 -7.83 -18.76
N LEU A 379 -22.08 -6.82 -19.42
CA LEU A 379 -23.14 -6.01 -18.84
C LEU A 379 -24.48 -6.76 -18.77
N VAL A 380 -24.75 -7.63 -19.76
CA VAL A 380 -25.92 -8.53 -19.75
C VAL A 380 -25.80 -9.53 -18.60
N GLU A 381 -24.63 -10.17 -18.45
CA GLU A 381 -24.35 -11.11 -17.36
C GLU A 381 -24.46 -10.43 -15.98
N PHE A 382 -23.94 -9.20 -15.83
CA PHE A 382 -24.15 -8.41 -14.62
C PHE A 382 -25.63 -8.14 -14.31
N ASP A 383 -26.40 -7.77 -15.33
CA ASP A 383 -27.84 -7.52 -15.19
C ASP A 383 -28.61 -8.80 -14.81
N GLU A 384 -28.19 -9.96 -15.32
CA GLU A 384 -28.74 -11.27 -14.96
C GLU A 384 -28.50 -11.60 -13.48
N ILE A 385 -27.27 -11.39 -12.98
CA ILE A 385 -26.94 -11.56 -11.55
C ILE A 385 -27.76 -10.59 -10.68
N CYS A 386 -28.00 -9.37 -11.16
CA CYS A 386 -28.84 -8.42 -10.43
C CYS A 386 -30.29 -8.92 -10.31
N ARG A 387 -30.88 -9.44 -11.40
CA ARG A 387 -32.25 -9.96 -11.39
C ARG A 387 -32.38 -11.19 -10.49
N SER A 388 -31.38 -12.08 -10.46
CA SER A 388 -31.39 -13.24 -9.55
C SER A 388 -31.24 -12.87 -8.08
N THR A 389 -30.84 -11.63 -7.78
CA THR A 389 -30.63 -11.11 -6.42
C THR A 389 -31.67 -10.04 -6.04
N GLU A 390 -32.69 -9.82 -6.88
CA GLU A 390 -33.63 -8.70 -6.73
C GLU A 390 -34.47 -8.79 -5.44
N ASP A 391 -34.76 -10.01 -4.98
CA ASP A 391 -35.57 -10.27 -3.79
C ASP A 391 -34.88 -9.85 -2.48
N ASP A 392 -33.54 -9.80 -2.46
CA ASP A 392 -32.75 -9.37 -1.30
C ASP A 392 -32.04 -8.04 -1.59
N LYS A 393 -32.65 -6.94 -1.10
CA LYS A 393 -32.12 -5.59 -1.26
C LYS A 393 -30.72 -5.41 -0.67
N GLU A 394 -30.39 -6.11 0.41
CA GLU A 394 -29.05 -5.99 1.02
C GLU A 394 -28.01 -6.68 0.15
N SER A 395 -28.30 -7.90 -0.34
CA SER A 395 -27.45 -8.61 -1.30
C SER A 395 -27.31 -7.88 -2.64
N LEU A 396 -28.38 -7.21 -3.11
CA LEU A 396 -28.33 -6.41 -4.32
C LEU A 396 -27.46 -5.15 -4.14
N ARG A 397 -27.58 -4.47 -2.99
CA ARG A 397 -26.72 -3.33 -2.61
C ARG A 397 -25.25 -3.78 -2.53
N ALA A 398 -25.01 -4.88 -1.85
CA ALA A 398 -23.74 -5.57 -1.72
C ALA A 398 -23.06 -5.85 -3.08
N LEU A 399 -23.81 -6.43 -4.02
CA LEU A 399 -23.36 -6.69 -5.39
C LEU A 399 -22.91 -5.41 -6.10
N HIS A 400 -23.73 -4.36 -6.06
CA HIS A 400 -23.40 -3.08 -6.71
C HIS A 400 -22.14 -2.44 -6.12
N TYR A 401 -21.97 -2.46 -4.80
CA TYR A 401 -20.76 -1.95 -4.15
C TYR A 401 -19.52 -2.78 -4.51
N SER A 402 -19.62 -4.10 -4.59
CA SER A 402 -18.52 -4.96 -5.05
C SER A 402 -18.06 -4.59 -6.46
N PHE A 403 -19.01 -4.38 -7.38
CA PHE A 403 -18.69 -3.95 -8.74
C PHE A 403 -18.17 -2.50 -8.79
N LEU A 404 -18.66 -1.61 -7.92
CA LEU A 404 -18.17 -0.24 -7.82
C LEU A 404 -16.70 -0.20 -7.37
N GLU A 405 -16.33 -0.98 -6.36
CA GLU A 405 -14.93 -1.14 -5.93
C GLU A 405 -14.07 -1.73 -7.06
N TYR A 406 -14.56 -2.76 -7.74
CA TYR A 406 -13.85 -3.39 -8.84
C TYR A 406 -13.63 -2.42 -10.03
N PHE A 407 -14.67 -1.69 -10.43
CA PHE A 407 -14.64 -0.76 -11.55
C PHE A 407 -13.86 0.52 -11.25
N SER A 408 -13.92 1.03 -10.01
CA SER A 408 -13.11 2.19 -9.62
C SER A 408 -11.61 1.92 -9.79
N ILE A 409 -11.16 0.71 -9.48
CA ILE A 409 -9.74 0.35 -9.62
C ILE A 409 -9.37 0.13 -11.09
N ARG A 410 -10.21 -0.57 -11.86
CA ARG A 410 -9.80 -1.17 -13.16
C ARG A 410 -10.43 -0.55 -14.40
N LEU A 411 -11.46 0.29 -14.28
CA LEU A 411 -12.26 0.75 -15.42
C LEU A 411 -12.42 2.27 -15.50
N ASP A 412 -13.04 2.74 -16.58
CA ASP A 412 -13.29 4.16 -16.81
C ASP A 412 -14.64 4.62 -16.25
N MET A 413 -14.82 5.94 -16.13
CA MET A 413 -16.02 6.57 -15.57
C MET A 413 -17.30 6.19 -16.33
N LYS A 414 -17.21 5.86 -17.62
CA LYS A 414 -18.36 5.39 -18.42
C LYS A 414 -19.03 4.15 -17.83
N VAL A 415 -18.24 3.22 -17.27
CA VAL A 415 -18.79 2.00 -16.67
C VAL A 415 -19.33 2.27 -15.27
N ILE A 416 -18.74 3.22 -14.54
CA ILE A 416 -19.28 3.70 -13.26
C ILE A 416 -20.65 4.37 -13.48
N GLN A 417 -20.82 5.14 -14.56
CA GLN A 417 -22.13 5.71 -14.93
C GLN A 417 -23.17 4.64 -15.24
N PHE A 418 -22.78 3.52 -15.87
CA PHE A 418 -23.67 2.38 -16.06
C PHE A 418 -24.13 1.80 -14.71
N LEU A 419 -23.21 1.58 -13.76
CA LEU A 419 -23.58 1.13 -12.41
C LEU A 419 -24.54 2.11 -11.73
N LEU A 420 -24.31 3.41 -11.85
CA LEU A 420 -25.20 4.43 -11.30
C LEU A 420 -26.62 4.35 -11.88
N MET A 421 -26.74 4.11 -13.19
CA MET A 421 -28.04 3.90 -13.83
C MET A 421 -28.72 2.62 -13.32
N SER A 422 -27.96 1.53 -13.12
CA SER A 422 -28.48 0.29 -12.54
C SER A 422 -28.93 0.48 -11.08
N MET A 423 -28.12 1.14 -10.25
CA MET A 423 -28.47 1.47 -8.87
C MET A 423 -29.77 2.28 -8.80
N LYS A 424 -29.93 3.26 -9.70
CA LYS A 424 -31.17 4.04 -9.82
C LYS A 424 -32.36 3.17 -10.25
N ARG A 425 -32.18 2.24 -11.20
CA ARG A 425 -33.23 1.30 -11.64
C ARG A 425 -33.74 0.44 -10.47
N TYR A 426 -32.83 -0.01 -9.61
CA TYR A 426 -33.16 -0.85 -8.45
C TYR A 426 -33.44 -0.05 -7.16
N ASN A 427 -33.59 1.28 -7.24
CA ASN A 427 -33.83 2.16 -6.08
C ASN A 427 -32.78 2.03 -4.95
N ILE A 428 -31.51 1.80 -5.30
CA ILE A 428 -30.40 1.80 -4.35
C ILE A 428 -29.94 3.24 -4.13
N THR A 429 -30.07 3.72 -2.90
CA THR A 429 -29.64 5.06 -2.49
C THR A 429 -28.12 5.18 -2.43
N LEU A 430 -27.59 6.31 -2.91
CA LEU A 430 -26.17 6.63 -2.77
C LEU A 430 -25.89 7.12 -1.36
N ASP A 431 -25.02 6.42 -0.64
CA ASP A 431 -24.65 6.72 0.75
C ASP A 431 -23.17 7.15 0.85
N ASP A 432 -22.68 7.37 2.08
CA ASP A 432 -21.30 7.73 2.37
C ASP A 432 -20.27 6.74 1.79
N THR A 433 -20.60 5.44 1.75
CA THR A 433 -19.71 4.41 1.19
C THR A 433 -19.52 4.61 -0.31
N PHE A 434 -20.58 4.96 -1.05
CA PHE A 434 -20.47 5.33 -2.46
C PHE A 434 -19.50 6.51 -2.65
N TYR A 435 -19.70 7.59 -1.90
CA TYR A 435 -18.86 8.78 -2.03
C TYR A 435 -17.41 8.51 -1.64
N ARG A 436 -17.14 7.64 -0.65
CA ARG A 436 -15.78 7.23 -0.30
C ARG A 436 -15.08 6.47 -1.43
N ILE A 437 -15.75 5.51 -2.05
CA ILE A 437 -15.18 4.73 -3.17
C ILE A 437 -14.89 5.63 -4.37
N ILE A 438 -15.81 6.53 -4.72
CA ILE A 438 -15.62 7.46 -5.83
C ILE A 438 -14.59 8.55 -5.52
N SER A 439 -14.54 9.02 -4.27
CA SER A 439 -13.51 9.96 -3.82
C SER A 439 -12.10 9.34 -3.93
N ASP A 440 -11.94 8.08 -3.52
CA ASP A 440 -10.68 7.35 -3.71
C ASP A 440 -10.36 7.13 -5.20
N TYR A 441 -11.36 6.82 -6.05
CA TYR A 441 -11.19 6.76 -7.52
C TYR A 441 -10.53 8.01 -8.08
N TYR A 442 -11.09 9.20 -7.79
CA TYR A 442 -10.54 10.45 -8.29
C TYR A 442 -9.17 10.76 -7.69
N SER A 443 -9.00 10.43 -6.41
CA SER A 443 -7.72 10.54 -5.72
C SER A 443 -6.64 9.73 -6.42
N GLN A 444 -6.86 8.44 -6.68
CA GLN A 444 -5.89 7.55 -7.30
C GLN A 444 -5.52 7.99 -8.72
N ARG A 445 -6.46 8.61 -9.45
CA ARG A 445 -6.25 9.09 -10.82
C ARG A 445 -5.74 10.52 -10.94
N GLY A 446 -5.58 11.23 -9.82
CA GLY A 446 -5.09 12.61 -9.84
C GLY A 446 -6.01 13.55 -10.62
N LYS A 447 -7.32 13.42 -10.44
CA LYS A 447 -8.33 14.27 -11.08
C LYS A 447 -8.96 15.18 -10.02
N PHE A 448 -8.28 16.29 -9.71
CA PHE A 448 -8.64 17.22 -8.64
C PHE A 448 -9.95 17.97 -8.89
N SER A 449 -10.05 18.73 -9.98
CA SER A 449 -11.22 19.60 -10.22
C SER A 449 -12.55 18.83 -10.28
N PRO A 450 -12.65 17.67 -10.99
CA PRO A 450 -13.86 16.86 -10.96
C PRO A 450 -14.20 16.31 -9.57
N HIS A 451 -13.18 16.00 -8.77
CA HIS A 451 -13.36 15.50 -7.41
C HIS A 451 -13.91 16.59 -6.47
N PHE A 452 -13.35 17.80 -6.57
CA PHE A 452 -13.81 18.94 -5.81
C PHE A 452 -15.26 19.30 -6.14
N ALA A 453 -15.60 19.34 -7.43
CA ALA A 453 -16.98 19.58 -7.89
C ALA A 453 -17.97 18.51 -7.38
N LEU A 454 -17.57 17.24 -7.37
CA LEU A 454 -18.39 16.16 -6.82
C LEU A 454 -18.70 16.37 -5.34
N LEU A 455 -17.69 16.61 -4.52
CA LEU A 455 -17.86 16.75 -3.07
C LEU A 455 -18.66 18.00 -2.72
N LYS A 456 -18.47 19.10 -3.45
CA LYS A 456 -19.28 20.31 -3.27
C LYS A 456 -20.77 20.02 -3.49
N LYS A 457 -21.11 19.36 -4.60
CA LYS A 457 -22.50 18.99 -4.91
C LYS A 457 -23.08 17.97 -3.93
N ALA A 458 -22.25 17.03 -3.46
CA ALA A 458 -22.67 16.02 -2.49
C ALA A 458 -22.97 16.65 -1.11
N ALA A 459 -22.13 17.58 -0.67
CA ALA A 459 -22.35 18.35 0.56
C ALA A 459 -23.64 19.18 0.49
N GLU A 460 -23.89 19.85 -0.65
CA GLU A 460 -25.16 20.57 -0.91
C GLU A 460 -26.38 19.64 -0.86
N SER A 461 -26.19 18.35 -1.13
CA SER A 461 -27.25 17.32 -1.11
C SER A 461 -27.37 16.60 0.25
N GLY A 462 -26.59 17.01 1.27
CA GLY A 462 -26.67 16.47 2.63
C GLY A 462 -25.62 15.44 3.04
N LEU A 463 -24.53 15.24 2.26
CA LEU A 463 -23.41 14.40 2.69
C LEU A 463 -22.71 15.02 3.92
N PRO A 464 -22.61 14.31 5.06
CA PRO A 464 -21.91 14.83 6.23
C PRO A 464 -20.40 14.94 6.00
N TYR A 465 -19.78 15.89 6.71
CA TYR A 465 -18.33 16.02 6.71
C TYR A 465 -17.62 14.77 7.25
N ASP A 466 -16.54 14.36 6.60
CA ASP A 466 -15.62 13.33 7.07
C ASP A 466 -14.17 13.69 6.67
N ASP A 467 -13.24 13.54 7.62
CA ASP A 467 -11.80 13.71 7.45
C ASP A 467 -11.26 13.00 6.19
N ILE A 468 -11.81 11.84 5.82
CA ILE A 468 -11.33 11.04 4.69
C ILE A 468 -11.49 11.78 3.36
N PHE A 469 -12.57 12.55 3.18
CA PHE A 469 -12.81 13.30 1.94
C PHE A 469 -11.76 14.39 1.77
N VAL A 470 -11.37 15.06 2.86
CA VAL A 470 -10.30 16.06 2.86
C VAL A 470 -8.95 15.43 2.51
N GLN A 471 -8.65 14.25 3.07
CA GLN A 471 -7.42 13.51 2.74
C GLN A 471 -7.37 13.12 1.26
N HIS A 472 -8.49 12.63 0.71
CA HIS A 472 -8.59 12.28 -0.70
C HIS A 472 -8.48 13.49 -1.62
N LEU A 473 -9.07 14.64 -1.25
CA LEU A 473 -8.94 15.91 -1.98
C LEU A 473 -7.48 16.35 -2.05
N PHE A 474 -6.80 16.41 -0.91
CA PHE A 474 -5.38 16.73 -0.82
C PHE A 474 -4.55 15.78 -1.71
N ALA A 475 -4.82 14.48 -1.62
CA ALA A 475 -4.13 13.46 -2.42
C ALA A 475 -4.39 13.60 -3.93
N SER A 476 -5.62 13.95 -4.32
CA SER A 476 -5.97 14.20 -5.73
C SER A 476 -5.22 15.42 -6.27
N PHE A 477 -5.10 16.49 -5.48
CA PHE A 477 -4.33 17.69 -5.85
C PHE A 477 -2.85 17.38 -6.06
N VAL A 478 -2.19 16.75 -5.07
CA VAL A 478 -0.75 16.44 -5.15
C VAL A 478 -0.42 15.54 -6.34
N ARG A 479 -1.35 14.65 -6.73
CA ARG A 479 -1.18 13.80 -7.92
C ARG A 479 -1.46 14.54 -9.22
N ALA A 480 -2.43 15.45 -9.27
CA ALA A 480 -2.73 16.27 -10.44
C ALA A 480 -1.60 17.29 -10.71
N TYR A 481 -1.21 18.06 -9.70
CA TYR A 481 -0.30 19.20 -9.78
C TYR A 481 0.94 19.00 -8.89
N PRO A 482 1.79 17.98 -9.15
CA PRO A 482 2.90 17.64 -8.28
C PRO A 482 3.97 18.74 -8.19
N TYR A 483 3.98 19.71 -9.09
CA TYR A 483 4.91 20.85 -9.10
C TYR A 483 4.41 22.04 -8.26
N MET A 484 3.10 22.14 -8.00
CA MET A 484 2.48 23.14 -7.11
C MET A 484 2.23 22.60 -5.69
N ALA A 485 2.46 21.31 -5.48
CA ALA A 485 2.13 20.61 -4.24
C ALA A 485 2.80 21.19 -2.98
N TYR A 486 3.98 21.80 -3.09
CA TYR A 486 4.66 22.39 -1.92
C TYR A 486 3.92 23.62 -1.38
N ASP A 487 3.60 24.57 -2.27
CA ASP A 487 2.89 25.78 -1.89
C ASP A 487 1.47 25.44 -1.42
N PHE A 488 0.79 24.55 -2.15
CA PHE A 488 -0.51 24.02 -1.73
C PHE A 488 -0.46 23.37 -0.35
N SER A 489 0.52 22.49 -0.10
CA SER A 489 0.63 21.81 1.20
C SER A 489 0.87 22.80 2.34
N THR A 490 1.66 23.84 2.11
CA THR A 490 1.92 24.88 3.11
C THR A 490 0.64 25.66 3.43
N ASN A 491 -0.10 26.08 2.40
CA ASN A 491 -1.37 26.79 2.56
C ASN A 491 -2.44 25.90 3.21
N PHE A 492 -2.50 24.62 2.83
CA PHE A 492 -3.42 23.64 3.39
C PHE A 492 -3.16 23.40 4.88
N HIS A 493 -1.90 23.22 5.30
CA HIS A 493 -1.59 23.05 6.73
C HIS A 493 -1.86 24.32 7.53
N ALA A 494 -1.60 25.50 6.97
CA ALA A 494 -1.95 26.78 7.60
C ALA A 494 -3.47 26.96 7.76
N TRP A 495 -4.26 26.52 6.78
CA TRP A 495 -5.72 26.44 6.90
C TRP A 495 -6.14 25.43 7.97
N LEU A 496 -5.58 24.22 7.95
CA LEU A 496 -5.91 23.15 8.89
C LEU A 496 -5.68 23.56 10.34
N ASP A 497 -4.58 24.27 10.63
CA ASP A 497 -4.29 24.78 11.96
C ASP A 497 -5.36 25.77 12.46
N ARG A 498 -5.92 26.60 11.55
CA ARG A 498 -6.94 27.61 11.84
C ARG A 498 -8.39 27.09 11.81
N SER A 499 -8.63 25.92 11.22
CA SER A 499 -9.97 25.33 11.09
C SER A 499 -10.62 25.02 12.45
N GLU A 500 -11.95 24.89 12.46
CA GLU A 500 -12.77 24.55 13.65
C GLU A 500 -12.70 23.06 14.05
N LEU A 501 -11.87 22.26 13.38
CA LEU A 501 -11.76 20.82 13.64
C LEU A 501 -11.18 20.49 15.03
N SER A 502 -11.58 19.34 15.57
CA SER A 502 -11.02 18.81 16.82
C SER A 502 -9.52 18.52 16.70
N GLY A 503 -8.81 18.48 17.83
CA GLY A 503 -7.37 18.16 17.86
C GLY A 503 -7.06 16.79 17.25
N ASP A 504 -7.93 15.81 17.46
CA ASP A 504 -7.77 14.45 16.94
C ASP A 504 -7.97 14.39 15.42
N SER A 505 -9.01 15.05 14.89
CA SER A 505 -9.24 15.17 13.44
C SER A 505 -8.08 15.89 12.75
N LYS A 506 -7.59 16.99 13.32
CA LYS A 506 -6.39 17.70 12.81
C LYS A 506 -5.18 16.78 12.76
N ALA A 507 -4.88 16.05 13.84
CA ALA A 507 -3.76 15.11 13.88
C ALA A 507 -3.92 13.98 12.85
N LYS A 508 -5.14 13.47 12.66
CA LYS A 508 -5.46 12.41 11.68
C LYS A 508 -5.26 12.89 10.24
N ILE A 509 -5.73 14.09 9.89
CA ILE A 509 -5.54 14.68 8.57
C ILE A 509 -4.05 14.96 8.34
N GLN A 510 -3.36 15.64 9.27
CA GLN A 510 -1.94 15.97 9.17
C GLN A 510 -1.05 14.73 8.96
N LYS A 511 -1.41 13.59 9.53
CA LYS A 511 -0.68 12.33 9.33
C LYS A 511 -0.73 11.85 7.88
N HIS A 512 -1.84 12.06 7.18
CA HIS A 512 -2.10 11.55 5.83
C HIS A 512 -1.82 12.58 4.72
N THR A 513 -1.69 13.88 5.06
CA THR A 513 -1.44 14.97 4.10
C THR A 513 0.03 15.44 4.08
N LYS A 514 0.96 14.50 4.30
CA LYS A 514 2.40 14.78 4.20
C LYS A 514 2.88 14.60 2.77
N ILE A 515 3.77 15.49 2.32
CA ILE A 515 4.44 15.39 1.02
C ILE A 515 5.92 15.07 1.18
N GLN A 516 6.50 14.45 0.17
CA GLN A 516 7.92 14.13 0.06
C GLN A 516 8.48 14.66 -1.26
N LEU A 517 9.64 15.31 -1.19
CA LEU A 517 10.41 15.71 -2.37
C LEU A 517 11.07 14.48 -3.02
N LEU A 518 10.91 14.38 -4.33
CA LEU A 518 11.47 13.37 -5.21
C LEU A 518 12.43 14.04 -6.21
N GLU A 519 13.25 13.22 -6.86
CA GLU A 519 14.22 13.66 -7.87
C GLU A 519 13.64 13.71 -9.29
N SER A 520 12.37 13.31 -9.45
CA SER A 520 11.69 13.36 -10.73
C SER A 520 11.43 14.81 -11.12
N GLN A 521 11.83 15.19 -12.33
CA GLN A 521 11.49 16.52 -12.88
C GLN A 521 10.01 16.62 -13.27
N LEU A 522 9.37 15.49 -13.61
CA LEU A 522 7.95 15.42 -13.97
C LEU A 522 7.03 15.41 -12.74
N CYS A 523 7.49 14.80 -11.64
CA CYS A 523 6.73 14.70 -10.38
C CYS A 523 7.67 15.01 -9.20
N PRO A 524 8.02 16.29 -8.99
CA PRO A 524 8.99 16.68 -7.97
C PRO A 524 8.48 16.43 -6.55
N TYR A 525 7.16 16.48 -6.32
CA TYR A 525 6.56 16.09 -5.05
C TYR A 525 5.59 14.93 -5.25
N ASN A 526 5.47 14.11 -4.21
CA ASN A 526 4.45 13.07 -4.08
C ASN A 526 3.99 13.02 -2.62
N LEU A 527 2.85 12.37 -2.39
CA LEU A 527 2.43 12.03 -1.03
C LEU A 527 3.52 11.19 -0.36
N ALA A 528 3.88 11.57 0.86
CA ALA A 528 4.80 10.82 1.70
C ALA A 528 4.20 9.43 1.90
N ARG A 529 4.88 8.40 1.41
CA ARG A 529 4.42 7.03 1.61
C ARG A 529 4.54 6.69 3.08
N ASN A 530 3.56 5.95 3.59
CA ASN A 530 3.73 5.23 4.85
C ASN A 530 5.04 4.45 4.78
N LYS A 531 5.85 4.51 5.84
CA LYS A 531 7.03 3.66 5.99
C LYS A 531 6.59 2.21 5.74
N LEU A 532 7.49 1.39 5.19
CA LEU A 532 7.23 -0.05 5.08
C LEU A 532 6.69 -0.56 6.42
N LYS A 533 5.62 -1.36 6.38
CA LYS A 533 4.95 -1.85 7.59
C LYS A 533 5.99 -2.50 8.50
N SER A 534 6.28 -1.89 9.64
CA SER A 534 7.42 -2.24 10.51
C SER A 534 7.38 -3.66 11.06
N LYS A 535 6.19 -4.26 11.15
CA LYS A 535 6.03 -5.67 11.54
C LYS A 535 6.35 -6.64 10.40
N LYS A 536 5.89 -6.30 9.19
CA LYS A 536 6.18 -7.09 7.98
C LYS A 536 7.66 -7.02 7.64
N TYR A 537 8.20 -5.81 7.61
CA TYR A 537 9.54 -5.48 7.19
C TYR A 537 10.37 -5.04 8.39
N SER A 538 11.46 -5.77 8.70
CA SER A 538 12.42 -5.33 9.70
C SER A 538 12.97 -3.92 9.43
N ALA A 539 13.45 -3.25 10.47
CA ALA A 539 14.00 -1.88 10.38
C ALA A 539 15.12 -1.74 9.32
N SER A 540 15.79 -2.84 8.97
CA SER A 540 16.83 -2.94 7.96
C SER A 540 16.34 -2.77 6.51
N TRP A 541 15.02 -2.90 6.25
CA TRP A 541 14.39 -2.64 4.95
C TRP A 541 14.32 -1.14 4.57
N ALA A 542 15.22 -0.31 5.09
CA ALA A 542 15.28 1.12 4.84
C ALA A 542 15.22 1.47 3.34
N SER A 543 14.72 2.68 3.03
CA SER A 543 14.62 3.13 1.66
C SER A 543 15.99 3.18 1.01
N ILE A 544 16.06 2.67 -0.23
CA ILE A 544 17.26 2.80 -1.03
C ILE A 544 17.34 4.26 -1.51
N GLU A 545 18.05 5.10 -0.76
CA GLU A 545 18.26 6.50 -1.12
C GLU A 545 19.06 6.59 -2.43
N TRP A 546 18.57 7.37 -3.39
CA TRP A 546 19.38 7.83 -4.50
C TRP A 546 20.03 9.13 -4.06
N LYS A 547 21.36 9.18 -4.05
CA LYS A 547 22.08 10.45 -3.92
C LYS A 547 23.23 10.40 -4.91
N ARG A 548 23.22 11.30 -5.90
CA ARG A 548 24.32 11.53 -6.87
C ARG A 548 25.66 11.95 -6.23
N THR A 549 25.80 11.91 -4.90
CA THR A 549 27.00 12.41 -4.24
C THR A 549 28.15 11.43 -4.38
N HIS A 550 29.26 11.90 -4.95
CA HIS A 550 30.54 11.19 -5.10
C HIS A 550 31.25 10.81 -3.79
N SER A 551 30.55 10.76 -2.63
CA SER A 551 31.18 10.34 -1.39
C SER A 551 31.14 8.81 -1.25
N LYS A 552 32.33 8.20 -1.23
CA LYS A 552 32.53 6.73 -1.14
C LYS A 552 31.76 6.08 0.03
N ARG A 553 31.50 6.81 1.13
CA ARG A 553 30.74 6.32 2.30
C ARG A 553 29.25 6.09 2.04
N LYS A 554 28.61 6.85 1.14
CA LYS A 554 27.17 6.70 0.83
C LYS A 554 26.90 5.62 -0.22
N PHE A 555 27.88 5.37 -1.10
CA PHE A 555 27.83 4.27 -2.07
C PHE A 555 27.84 2.88 -1.41
N LYS A 556 28.48 2.77 -0.23
CA LYS A 556 28.52 1.53 0.57
C LYS A 556 27.12 1.17 1.11
N SER A 557 26.40 2.15 1.67
CA SER A 557 25.04 1.99 2.20
C SER A 557 24.00 1.45 1.21
N TYR A 558 24.17 1.71 -0.09
CA TYR A 558 23.29 1.20 -1.14
C TYR A 558 23.51 -0.29 -1.41
N LYS A 559 24.77 -0.70 -1.53
CA LYS A 559 25.13 -2.11 -1.76
C LYS A 559 24.74 -2.94 -0.55
N ASP A 560 25.06 -2.45 0.65
CA ASP A 560 24.70 -3.11 1.91
C ASP A 560 23.19 -3.34 2.02
N GLN A 561 22.34 -2.39 1.61
CA GLN A 561 20.88 -2.56 1.60
C GLN A 561 20.39 -3.55 0.53
N ILE A 562 21.03 -3.58 -0.64
CA ILE A 562 20.70 -4.56 -1.68
C ILE A 562 21.10 -5.96 -1.23
N ASP A 563 22.31 -6.10 -0.69
CA ASP A 563 22.85 -7.36 -0.20
C ASP A 563 21.98 -7.87 0.96
N PHE A 564 21.59 -7.01 1.90
CA PHE A 564 20.62 -7.34 2.94
C PHE A 564 19.31 -7.83 2.33
N ARG A 565 18.67 -7.05 1.43
CA ARG A 565 17.37 -7.41 0.86
C ARG A 565 17.42 -8.76 0.14
N MET A 566 18.47 -9.04 -0.63
CA MET A 566 18.60 -10.27 -1.39
C MET A 566 18.94 -11.49 -0.52
N ASN A 567 19.87 -11.34 0.44
CA ASN A 567 20.40 -12.49 1.18
C ASN A 567 19.65 -12.77 2.49
N GLU A 568 19.13 -11.72 3.15
CA GLU A 568 18.50 -11.83 4.47
C GLU A 568 17.02 -11.41 4.42
N GLY A 569 16.72 -10.26 3.83
CA GLY A 569 15.37 -9.69 3.84
C GLY A 569 14.34 -10.57 3.16
N LEU A 570 14.59 -11.07 1.95
CA LEU A 570 13.64 -11.95 1.27
C LEU A 570 13.44 -13.27 2.03
N LYS A 571 14.51 -13.83 2.61
CA LYS A 571 14.43 -15.01 3.47
C LYS A 571 13.61 -14.73 4.74
N GLU A 572 13.76 -13.56 5.35
CA GLU A 572 12.95 -13.12 6.50
C GLU A 572 11.44 -13.14 6.16
N LEU A 573 11.06 -12.63 4.98
CA LEU A 573 9.66 -12.61 4.55
C LEU A 573 9.12 -14.02 4.27
N ILE A 574 9.92 -14.88 3.63
CA ILE A 574 9.58 -16.28 3.38
C ILE A 574 9.36 -17.01 4.71
N ASN A 575 10.27 -16.83 5.68
CA ASN A 575 10.14 -17.43 7.01
C ASN A 575 8.90 -16.94 7.78
N LYS A 576 8.49 -15.68 7.55
CA LYS A 576 7.23 -15.13 8.06
C LYS A 576 5.98 -15.62 7.30
N GLY A 577 6.15 -16.38 6.22
CA GLY A 577 5.08 -16.88 5.36
C GLY A 577 4.42 -15.82 4.47
N VAL A 578 5.06 -14.65 4.26
CA VAL A 578 4.49 -13.53 3.51
C VAL A 578 5.29 -13.16 2.27
N ARG A 579 4.58 -12.69 1.24
CA ARG A 579 5.21 -12.21 0.01
C ARG A 579 5.56 -10.73 0.08
N PRO A 580 6.68 -10.29 -0.52
CA PRO A 580 6.99 -8.87 -0.67
C PRO A 580 6.00 -8.16 -1.61
N GLU A 581 5.76 -6.85 -1.42
CA GLU A 581 5.00 -6.11 -2.44
C GLU A 581 5.78 -5.99 -3.75
N ALA A 582 5.09 -6.15 -4.90
CA ALA A 582 5.69 -6.03 -6.22
C ALA A 582 6.43 -4.71 -6.44
N SER A 583 5.93 -3.61 -5.87
CA SER A 583 6.55 -2.29 -5.96
C SER A 583 7.88 -2.19 -5.20
N VAL A 584 8.02 -2.91 -4.09
CA VAL A 584 9.26 -3.01 -3.30
C VAL A 584 10.27 -3.84 -4.08
N LEU A 585 9.86 -5.00 -4.60
CA LEU A 585 10.70 -5.84 -5.46
C LEU A 585 11.18 -5.08 -6.69
N LEU A 586 10.29 -4.38 -7.39
CA LEU A 586 10.63 -3.63 -8.60
C LEU A 586 11.63 -2.50 -8.31
N THR A 587 11.50 -1.83 -7.16
CA THR A 587 12.43 -0.78 -6.74
C THR A 587 13.82 -1.33 -6.44
N THR A 588 13.89 -2.54 -5.85
CA THR A 588 15.14 -3.28 -5.66
C THR A 588 15.68 -3.74 -7.02
N PHE A 589 14.86 -4.35 -7.87
CA PHE A 589 15.25 -4.95 -9.15
C PHE A 589 15.92 -3.98 -10.11
N LYS A 590 15.39 -2.75 -10.24
CA LYS A 590 15.97 -1.66 -11.06
C LYS A 590 17.43 -1.35 -10.73
N ARG A 591 17.88 -1.79 -9.56
CA ARG A 591 19.13 -1.43 -8.90
C ARG A 591 20.11 -2.62 -8.80
N LEU A 592 19.67 -3.81 -9.23
CA LEU A 592 20.44 -5.05 -9.18
C LEU A 592 21.35 -5.25 -10.39
N ASN A 593 22.41 -6.03 -10.17
CA ASN A 593 23.23 -6.64 -11.23
C ASN A 593 22.47 -7.80 -11.91
N GLN A 594 23.03 -8.34 -12.99
CA GLN A 594 22.38 -9.41 -13.76
C GLN A 594 22.07 -10.66 -12.92
N LYS A 595 22.99 -11.09 -12.05
CA LYS A 595 22.81 -12.29 -11.21
C LYS A 595 21.58 -12.15 -10.31
N PHE A 596 21.53 -11.10 -9.48
CA PHE A 596 20.42 -10.91 -8.56
C PHE A 596 19.08 -10.63 -9.26
N ARG A 597 19.10 -10.14 -10.51
CA ARG A 597 17.88 -10.02 -11.32
C ARG A 597 17.31 -11.38 -11.68
N VAL A 598 18.14 -12.36 -12.03
CA VAL A 598 17.69 -13.74 -12.26
C VAL A 598 17.05 -14.30 -11.00
N ASP A 599 17.71 -14.12 -9.84
CA ASP A 599 17.19 -14.58 -8.56
C ASP A 599 15.81 -13.96 -8.24
N ILE A 600 15.62 -12.65 -8.46
CA ILE A 600 14.30 -12.02 -8.27
C ILE A 600 13.25 -12.59 -9.24
N LEU A 601 13.60 -12.83 -10.50
CA LEU A 601 12.65 -13.39 -11.47
C LEU A 601 12.23 -14.82 -11.07
N GLU A 602 13.13 -15.62 -10.52
CA GLU A 602 12.81 -16.94 -9.96
C GLU A 602 11.93 -16.82 -8.71
N ILE A 603 12.23 -15.88 -7.81
CA ILE A 603 11.41 -15.61 -6.61
C ILE A 603 10.00 -15.16 -6.99
N LEU A 604 9.84 -14.33 -8.04
CA LEU A 604 8.53 -13.94 -8.55
C LEU A 604 7.72 -15.15 -9.02
N LYS A 605 8.35 -16.14 -9.66
CA LYS A 605 7.70 -17.41 -10.02
C LYS A 605 7.33 -18.22 -8.78
N GLY A 606 8.23 -18.32 -7.81
CA GLY A 606 7.98 -19.01 -6.54
C GLY A 606 6.80 -18.42 -5.75
N PHE A 607 6.61 -17.10 -5.78
CA PHE A 607 5.44 -16.44 -5.19
C PHE A 607 4.24 -16.32 -6.14
N ARG A 608 4.30 -16.95 -7.32
CA ARG A 608 3.25 -16.94 -8.35
C ARG A 608 2.82 -15.53 -8.80
N MET A 609 3.75 -14.58 -8.82
CA MET A 609 3.51 -13.17 -9.15
C MET A 609 3.58 -12.88 -10.67
N TYR A 610 3.05 -13.79 -11.50
CA TYR A 610 3.23 -13.80 -12.96
C TYR A 610 2.75 -12.52 -13.65
N LEU A 611 1.60 -11.97 -13.23
CA LEU A 611 1.03 -10.73 -13.79
C LEU A 611 1.92 -9.49 -13.62
N THR A 612 2.93 -9.55 -12.73
CA THR A 612 3.87 -8.45 -12.52
C THR A 612 5.17 -8.62 -13.29
N ALA A 613 5.43 -9.79 -13.88
CA ALA A 613 6.71 -10.15 -14.49
C ALA A 613 7.10 -9.28 -15.68
N ASP A 614 6.14 -8.88 -16.53
CA ASP A 614 6.41 -8.10 -17.75
C ASP A 614 7.19 -6.80 -17.47
N SER A 615 6.87 -6.10 -16.37
CA SER A 615 7.62 -4.90 -16.01
C SER A 615 9.06 -5.21 -15.61
N PHE A 616 9.31 -6.33 -14.91
CA PHE A 616 10.66 -6.76 -14.53
C PHE A 616 11.47 -7.16 -15.77
N ASP A 617 10.86 -7.90 -16.69
CA ASP A 617 11.50 -8.31 -17.95
C ASP A 617 11.94 -7.09 -18.77
N ILE A 618 11.09 -6.07 -18.90
CA ILE A 618 11.45 -4.81 -19.60
C ILE A 618 12.65 -4.14 -18.94
N TYR A 619 12.66 -4.03 -17.61
CA TYR A 619 13.79 -3.44 -16.90
C TYR A 619 15.07 -4.28 -17.02
N ASN A 620 14.96 -5.58 -17.29
CA ASN A 620 16.11 -6.45 -17.51
C ASN A 620 16.95 -5.98 -18.71
N TYR A 621 16.30 -5.46 -19.76
CA TYR A 621 16.95 -4.92 -20.95
C TYR A 621 17.63 -3.55 -20.75
N GLN A 622 17.65 -3.00 -19.53
CA GLN A 622 18.46 -1.82 -19.23
C GLN A 622 19.94 -2.12 -18.99
N LEU A 623 20.30 -3.41 -18.87
CA LEU A 623 21.70 -3.82 -18.69
C LEU A 623 22.52 -3.57 -19.97
N PRO A 624 23.85 -3.36 -19.84
CA PRO A 624 24.77 -3.40 -20.97
C PRO A 624 24.61 -4.70 -21.77
N ASP A 625 24.84 -4.64 -23.09
CA ASP A 625 24.80 -5.79 -24.01
C ASP A 625 23.42 -6.45 -24.25
N SER A 626 22.35 -5.68 -24.06
CA SER A 626 20.97 -6.14 -24.25
C SER A 626 20.44 -6.02 -25.69
N THR A 627 21.17 -5.42 -26.63
CA THR A 627 20.66 -5.08 -27.98
C THR A 627 20.21 -6.31 -28.78
N ALA A 628 21.00 -7.39 -28.80
CA ALA A 628 20.63 -8.62 -29.51
C ALA A 628 19.40 -9.32 -28.89
N LYS A 629 19.34 -9.35 -27.55
CA LYS A 629 18.19 -9.90 -26.82
C LYS A 629 16.93 -9.07 -26.99
N LEU A 630 17.07 -7.75 -27.09
CA LEU A 630 15.98 -6.84 -27.43
C LEU A 630 15.44 -7.17 -28.83
N LYS A 631 16.29 -7.32 -29.84
CA LYS A 631 15.85 -7.72 -31.19
C LYS A 631 15.11 -9.05 -31.19
N GLN A 632 15.67 -10.07 -30.53
CA GLN A 632 15.00 -11.37 -30.37
C GLN A 632 13.63 -11.25 -29.69
N TYR A 633 13.51 -10.39 -28.67
CA TYR A 633 12.23 -10.13 -27.99
C TYR A 633 11.17 -9.57 -28.96
N PHE A 634 11.57 -8.72 -29.91
CA PHE A 634 10.68 -8.18 -30.95
C PHE A 634 10.30 -9.22 -32.01
N GLU A 635 11.26 -10.04 -32.45
CA GLU A 635 11.04 -11.11 -33.44
C GLU A 635 10.01 -12.14 -32.94
N VAL A 636 9.99 -12.42 -31.63
CA VAL A 636 9.03 -13.35 -31.01
C VAL A 636 7.65 -12.69 -30.77
N GLY A 637 7.52 -11.37 -30.92
CA GLY A 637 6.24 -10.67 -30.80
C GLY A 637 5.75 -10.39 -29.37
N HIS A 638 6.63 -10.50 -28.37
CA HIS A 638 6.25 -10.31 -26.95
C HIS A 638 5.72 -8.91 -26.63
N GLN A 639 6.07 -7.89 -27.41
CA GLN A 639 5.59 -6.51 -27.27
C GLN A 639 4.06 -6.37 -27.38
N LEU A 640 3.39 -7.28 -28.09
CA LEU A 640 1.94 -7.20 -28.33
C LEU A 640 1.10 -7.39 -27.06
N ARG A 641 1.68 -7.98 -26.01
CA ARG A 641 0.99 -8.21 -24.72
C ARG A 641 1.16 -7.06 -23.72
N LEU A 642 2.02 -6.09 -24.02
CA LEU A 642 2.38 -5.01 -23.09
C LEU A 642 1.34 -3.88 -23.09
N ASN A 643 1.08 -3.28 -21.92
CA ASN A 643 0.33 -2.01 -21.84
C ASN A 643 1.14 -0.81 -22.34
N SER A 644 0.43 0.30 -22.62
CA SER A 644 1.01 1.56 -23.07
C SER A 644 2.17 2.06 -22.20
N ARG A 645 2.11 1.93 -20.86
CA ARG A 645 3.20 2.37 -19.97
C ARG A 645 4.47 1.54 -20.14
N ASN A 646 4.32 0.23 -20.26
CA ASN A 646 5.39 -0.72 -20.51
C ASN A 646 5.98 -0.50 -21.91
N LEU A 647 5.14 -0.28 -22.92
CA LEU A 647 5.54 0.07 -24.29
C LEU A 647 6.37 1.35 -24.33
N LEU A 648 5.94 2.43 -23.65
CA LEU A 648 6.70 3.69 -23.56
C LEU A 648 8.06 3.50 -22.87
N THR A 649 8.11 2.64 -21.84
CA THR A 649 9.35 2.33 -21.13
C THR A 649 10.31 1.56 -22.04
N LEU A 650 9.82 0.54 -22.75
CA LEU A 650 10.60 -0.25 -23.70
C LEU A 650 11.06 0.62 -24.88
N CYS A 651 10.21 1.51 -25.40
CA CYS A 651 10.56 2.46 -26.46
C CYS A 651 11.75 3.32 -26.06
N ARG A 652 11.76 3.83 -24.83
CA ARG A 652 12.91 4.59 -24.31
C ARG A 652 14.20 3.76 -24.28
N ILE A 653 14.10 2.47 -23.95
CA ILE A 653 15.25 1.55 -23.95
C ILE A 653 15.75 1.31 -25.38
N CYS A 654 14.84 1.08 -26.34
CA CYS A 654 15.18 0.93 -27.76
C CYS A 654 15.87 2.18 -28.31
N LEU A 655 15.33 3.37 -28.03
CA LEU A 655 15.96 4.64 -28.41
C LEU A 655 17.37 4.79 -27.84
N ASN A 656 17.61 4.40 -26.59
CA ASN A 656 18.95 4.45 -25.99
C ASN A 656 19.92 3.47 -26.65
N ASN A 657 19.41 2.33 -27.15
CA ASN A 657 20.16 1.32 -27.89
C ASN A 657 20.24 1.58 -29.41
N LYS A 658 19.71 2.71 -29.90
CA LYS A 658 19.65 3.08 -31.33
C LYS A 658 18.84 2.10 -32.20
N LEU A 659 17.86 1.42 -31.60
CA LEU A 659 16.88 0.57 -32.28
C LEU A 659 15.66 1.42 -32.65
N TYR A 660 15.74 2.13 -33.78
CA TYR A 660 14.75 3.16 -34.15
C TYR A 660 13.48 2.57 -34.78
N ASP A 661 13.61 1.58 -35.66
CA ASP A 661 12.46 0.90 -36.29
C ASP A 661 11.58 0.20 -35.24
N GLU A 662 12.22 -0.47 -34.27
CA GLU A 662 11.53 -1.11 -33.16
C GLU A 662 10.87 -0.06 -32.25
N ALA A 663 11.54 1.07 -31.98
CA ALA A 663 10.95 2.17 -31.21
C ALA A 663 9.72 2.78 -31.91
N ARG A 664 9.77 2.95 -33.24
CA ARG A 664 8.65 3.39 -34.07
C ARG A 664 7.48 2.43 -33.97
N THR A 665 7.75 1.13 -34.11
CA THR A 665 6.73 0.07 -33.98
C THR A 665 6.06 0.10 -32.60
N LEU A 666 6.84 0.26 -31.52
CA LEU A 666 6.27 0.36 -30.17
C LEU A 666 5.36 1.57 -30.00
N LEU A 667 5.74 2.73 -30.53
CA LEU A 667 4.92 3.94 -30.42
C LEU A 667 3.59 3.81 -31.17
N LEU A 668 3.57 3.09 -32.29
CA LEU A 668 2.34 2.77 -33.02
C LEU A 668 1.41 1.84 -32.24
N LEU A 669 1.96 0.98 -31.38
CA LEU A 669 1.17 0.09 -30.50
C LEU A 669 0.60 0.81 -29.27
N VAL A 670 1.06 2.03 -28.95
CA VAL A 670 0.58 2.79 -27.79
C VAL A 670 -0.86 3.27 -28.03
N LYS A 671 -1.78 2.71 -27.25
CA LYS A 671 -3.20 3.08 -27.22
C LYS A 671 -3.40 4.39 -26.45
N PRO A 672 -3.95 5.45 -27.08
CA PRO A 672 -4.22 6.72 -26.41
C PRO A 672 -5.14 6.59 -25.20
N GLU A 673 -6.11 5.67 -25.23
CA GLU A 673 -7.12 5.48 -24.18
C GLU A 673 -6.55 4.96 -22.86
N GLU A 674 -5.30 4.45 -22.88
CA GLU A 674 -4.59 3.97 -21.70
C GLU A 674 -3.68 5.04 -21.06
N LEU A 675 -3.47 6.18 -21.73
CA LEU A 675 -2.52 7.19 -21.29
C LEU A 675 -3.15 8.12 -20.25
N ASP A 676 -2.43 8.33 -19.15
CA ASP A 676 -2.65 9.48 -18.28
C ASP A 676 -1.91 10.72 -18.82
N ASP A 677 -2.25 11.89 -18.30
CA ASP A 677 -1.69 13.19 -18.70
C ASP A 677 -0.14 13.16 -18.71
N ARG A 678 0.45 12.43 -17.76
CA ARG A 678 1.90 12.19 -17.64
C ARG A 678 2.46 11.34 -18.77
N SER A 679 1.78 10.24 -19.11
CA SER A 679 2.20 9.33 -20.17
C SER A 679 2.02 9.97 -21.55
N TYR A 680 1.04 10.86 -21.73
CA TYR A 680 0.92 11.71 -22.93
C TYR A 680 2.17 12.59 -23.12
N MET A 681 2.61 13.29 -22.07
CA MET A 681 3.83 14.10 -22.13
C MET A 681 5.10 13.26 -22.41
N VAL A 682 5.19 12.06 -21.84
CA VAL A 682 6.30 11.13 -22.11
C VAL A 682 6.27 10.65 -23.56
N ARG A 683 5.09 10.29 -24.09
CA ARG A 683 4.90 9.88 -25.49
C ARG A 683 5.35 10.97 -26.45
N LEU A 684 4.88 12.21 -26.27
CA LEU A 684 5.30 13.37 -27.06
C LEU A 684 6.83 13.48 -27.10
N THR A 685 7.48 13.38 -25.93
CA THR A 685 8.94 13.48 -25.82
C THR A 685 9.66 12.37 -26.60
N LEU A 686 9.13 11.15 -26.59
CA LEU A 686 9.70 10.00 -27.29
C LEU A 686 9.51 10.10 -28.80
N GLU A 687 8.31 10.46 -29.27
CA GLU A 687 7.98 10.66 -30.68
C GLU A 687 8.85 11.76 -31.31
N LEU A 688 8.95 12.92 -30.65
CA LEU A 688 9.83 14.02 -31.09
C LEU A 688 11.30 13.59 -31.11
N SER A 689 11.74 12.85 -30.08
CA SER A 689 13.13 12.37 -30.00
C SER A 689 13.47 11.37 -31.10
N LEU A 690 12.52 10.49 -31.47
CA LEU A 690 12.68 9.52 -32.55
C LEU A 690 12.76 10.24 -33.89
N ALA A 691 11.77 11.07 -34.21
CA ALA A 691 11.68 11.80 -35.47
C ALA A 691 12.92 12.67 -35.73
N VAL A 692 13.43 13.39 -34.71
CA VAL A 692 14.67 14.19 -34.83
C VAL A 692 15.92 13.33 -35.01
N ARG A 693 15.97 12.10 -34.47
CA ARG A 693 17.12 11.20 -34.65
C ARG A 693 17.14 10.57 -36.04
N GLU A 694 15.97 10.26 -36.60
CA GLU A 694 15.79 9.74 -37.95
C GLU A 694 15.81 10.85 -39.02
N ARG A 695 15.83 12.13 -38.61
CA ARG A 695 15.73 13.32 -39.47
C ARG A 695 14.40 13.43 -40.22
N ASP A 696 13.35 12.82 -39.71
CA ASP A 696 11.99 12.94 -40.22
C ASP A 696 11.30 14.19 -39.65
N PHE A 697 11.63 15.35 -40.21
CA PHE A 697 11.10 16.64 -39.76
C PHE A 697 9.61 16.82 -40.08
N SER A 698 9.07 16.07 -41.05
CA SER A 698 7.64 16.04 -41.34
C SER A 698 6.86 15.43 -40.17
N SER A 699 7.35 14.31 -39.62
CA SER A 699 6.78 13.68 -38.44
C SER A 699 6.88 14.57 -37.21
N VAL A 700 7.94 15.37 -37.04
CA VAL A 700 8.03 16.36 -35.95
C VAL A 700 6.84 17.32 -35.99
N ILE A 701 6.53 17.88 -37.17
CA ILE A 701 5.41 18.81 -37.34
C ILE A 701 4.08 18.11 -37.04
N ASN A 702 3.88 16.89 -37.56
CA ASN A 702 2.65 16.13 -37.35
C ASN A 702 2.43 15.79 -35.87
N VAL A 703 3.48 15.37 -35.17
CA VAL A 703 3.43 15.05 -33.73
C VAL A 703 3.08 16.30 -32.91
N ILE A 704 3.65 17.46 -33.24
CA ILE A 704 3.31 18.71 -32.56
C ILE A 704 1.85 19.10 -32.82
N ASN A 705 1.37 18.98 -34.06
CA ASN A 705 -0.01 19.32 -34.42
C ASN A 705 -1.03 18.38 -33.77
N ALA A 706 -0.68 17.12 -33.57
CA ALA A 706 -1.55 16.13 -32.96
C ALA A 706 -1.57 16.19 -31.42
N PHE A 707 -0.66 16.94 -30.79
CA PHE A 707 -0.58 16.98 -29.34
C PHE A 707 -1.68 17.86 -28.73
N PRO A 708 -2.57 17.31 -27.87
CA PRO A 708 -3.70 18.05 -27.33
C PRO A 708 -3.28 18.89 -26.12
N VAL A 709 -2.55 19.99 -26.39
CA VAL A 709 -2.05 20.94 -25.37
C VAL A 709 -3.16 21.38 -24.42
N ASN A 710 -4.40 21.51 -24.92
CA ASN A 710 -5.51 22.04 -24.15
C ASN A 710 -6.23 21.02 -23.26
N GLU A 711 -6.08 19.72 -23.52
CA GLU A 711 -6.81 18.65 -22.84
C GLU A 711 -5.96 17.97 -21.74
N VAL A 712 -4.64 18.15 -21.79
CA VAL A 712 -3.67 17.50 -20.91
C VAL A 712 -3.21 18.49 -19.85
N ILE A 713 -3.22 18.07 -18.57
CA ILE A 713 -2.58 18.85 -17.49
C ILE A 713 -1.06 18.82 -17.70
N LEU A 714 -0.49 19.97 -18.05
CA LEU A 714 0.92 20.10 -18.39
C LEU A 714 1.80 20.16 -17.14
N SER A 715 3.05 19.74 -17.29
CA SER A 715 4.09 19.92 -16.28
C SER A 715 5.19 20.80 -16.86
N PRO A 716 5.83 21.69 -16.07
CA PRO A 716 7.01 22.45 -16.51
C PRO A 716 8.14 21.57 -17.09
N TYR A 717 8.14 20.27 -16.75
CA TYR A 717 9.00 19.27 -17.38
C TYR A 717 8.90 19.26 -18.92
N ILE A 718 7.70 19.39 -19.49
CA ILE A 718 7.50 19.22 -20.93
C ILE A 718 8.11 20.36 -21.74
N ALA A 719 7.99 21.60 -21.27
CA ALA A 719 8.69 22.76 -21.85
C ALA A 719 10.20 22.52 -21.92
N LYS A 720 10.78 22.00 -20.83
CA LYS A 720 12.21 21.67 -20.78
C LYS A 720 12.59 20.55 -21.75
N GLN A 721 11.76 19.51 -21.90
CA GLN A 721 12.02 18.43 -22.86
C GLN A 721 11.93 18.92 -24.31
N CYS A 722 10.88 19.67 -24.66
CA CYS A 722 10.72 20.28 -25.97
C CYS A 722 11.90 21.23 -26.27
N GLY A 723 12.39 21.99 -25.29
CA GLY A 723 13.58 22.83 -25.43
C GLY A 723 14.89 22.06 -25.59
N TYR A 724 14.97 20.77 -25.23
CA TYR A 724 16.11 19.92 -25.61
C TYR A 724 16.01 19.46 -27.07
N VAL A 725 14.80 19.17 -27.55
CA VAL A 725 14.54 18.80 -28.94
C VAL A 725 14.82 19.99 -29.86
N GLU A 726 14.31 21.18 -29.53
CA GLU A 726 14.56 22.43 -30.25
C GLU A 726 16.06 22.65 -30.45
N ARG A 727 16.84 22.68 -29.36
CA ARG A 727 18.30 22.87 -29.43
C ARG A 727 19.00 21.82 -30.27
N ARG A 728 18.44 20.61 -30.36
CA ARG A 728 19.00 19.54 -31.20
C ARG A 728 18.74 19.81 -32.68
N ILE A 729 17.53 20.25 -33.03
CA ILE A 729 17.18 20.68 -34.39
C ILE A 729 18.05 21.90 -34.77
N SER A 730 18.20 22.89 -33.90
CA SER A 730 19.03 24.09 -34.13
C SER A 730 20.48 23.73 -34.47
N ARG A 731 21.10 22.82 -33.71
CA ARG A 731 22.45 22.33 -34.00
C ARG A 731 22.55 21.58 -35.34
N LEU A 732 21.51 20.86 -35.74
CA LEU A 732 21.49 20.19 -37.05
C LEU A 732 21.43 21.22 -38.17
N ILE A 733 20.60 22.26 -38.02
CA ILE A 733 20.50 23.38 -38.95
C ILE A 733 21.84 24.13 -39.06
N GLU A 734 22.47 24.46 -37.93
CA GLU A 734 23.78 25.13 -37.88
C GLU A 734 24.87 24.29 -38.55
N LYS A 735 24.93 22.99 -38.24
CA LYS A 735 25.91 22.08 -38.87
C LYS A 735 25.72 22.02 -40.39
N HIS A 736 24.48 22.09 -40.87
CA HIS A 736 24.18 22.12 -42.30
C HIS A 736 24.60 23.45 -42.95
N LYS A 737 24.34 24.58 -42.28
CA LYS A 737 24.80 25.91 -42.74
C LYS A 737 26.33 25.97 -42.86
N CYS A 738 27.06 25.46 -41.87
CA CYS A 738 28.53 25.39 -41.94
C CYS A 738 29.02 24.50 -43.09
N LYS A 739 28.37 23.35 -43.34
CA LYS A 739 28.71 22.48 -44.48
C LYS A 739 28.52 23.20 -45.83
N LEU A 740 27.40 23.89 -46.01
CA LEU A 740 27.12 24.64 -47.25
C LEU A 740 28.13 25.78 -47.46
N LEU A 741 28.52 26.49 -46.38
CA LEU A 741 29.57 27.52 -46.43
C LEU A 741 30.96 26.97 -46.79
N HIS A 742 31.29 25.74 -46.34
CA HIS A 742 32.53 25.05 -46.70
C HIS A 742 32.54 24.51 -48.14
N LEU A 743 31.39 24.09 -48.67
CA LEU A 743 31.21 23.72 -50.08
C LEU A 743 31.34 24.94 -51.01
N SER A 744 30.92 26.13 -50.57
CA SER A 744 31.10 27.38 -51.34
C SER A 744 32.53 27.95 -51.31
N THR A 745 33.43 27.39 -50.49
CA THR A 745 34.83 27.86 -50.35
C THR A 745 35.87 26.87 -50.89
N THR A 746 35.45 25.71 -51.40
CA THR A 746 36.31 24.74 -52.09
C THR A 746 36.10 24.86 -53.61
N THR A 747 37.18 25.13 -54.34
CA THR A 747 37.21 25.33 -55.80
C THR A 747 36.60 24.15 -56.57
N PRO A 748 35.84 24.39 -57.65
CA PRO A 748 35.14 23.35 -58.38
C PRO A 748 36.03 22.75 -59.46
N GLU A 749 36.65 21.60 -59.21
CA GLU A 749 37.13 20.75 -60.29
C GLU A 749 36.72 19.29 -60.06
N GLU A 750 36.17 18.72 -61.13
CA GLU A 750 35.87 17.31 -61.41
C GLU A 750 34.53 16.73 -60.94
N ASN A 751 33.55 16.90 -61.85
CA ASN A 751 32.70 15.84 -62.41
C ASN A 751 32.16 14.75 -61.48
N THR A 752 30.87 14.82 -61.16
CA THR A 752 29.95 13.68 -61.30
C THR A 752 28.50 14.17 -61.36
N ASN A 753 27.75 13.73 -62.37
CA ASN A 753 26.32 14.01 -62.60
C ASN A 753 25.38 13.42 -61.52
N ASP A 754 25.91 12.91 -60.42
CA ASP A 754 25.16 12.35 -59.27
C ASP A 754 24.99 13.36 -58.11
N GLY A 755 25.65 14.53 -58.18
CA GLY A 755 25.65 15.54 -57.11
C GLY A 755 24.41 16.44 -57.04
N SER A 756 23.67 16.64 -58.14
CA SER A 756 22.55 17.60 -58.18
C SER A 756 21.30 17.12 -57.42
N LYS A 757 21.02 15.81 -57.44
CA LYS A 757 19.90 15.20 -56.71
C LYS A 757 20.12 15.23 -55.18
N ASN A 758 21.35 14.99 -54.73
CA ASN A 758 21.69 15.03 -53.30
C ASN A 758 21.61 16.46 -52.74
N VAL A 759 22.02 17.48 -53.51
CA VAL A 759 21.93 18.89 -53.08
C VAL A 759 20.47 19.37 -53.02
N GLN A 760 19.61 18.97 -53.97
CA GLN A 760 18.18 19.31 -53.93
C GLN A 760 17.44 18.64 -52.76
N GLN A 761 17.71 17.36 -52.50
CA GLN A 761 17.11 16.65 -51.36
C GLN A 761 17.59 17.23 -50.01
N ASP A 762 18.88 17.56 -49.89
CA ASP A 762 19.44 18.21 -48.70
C ASP A 762 18.82 19.60 -48.44
N LEU A 763 18.47 20.35 -49.51
CA LEU A 763 17.76 21.63 -49.40
C LEU A 763 16.31 21.46 -48.91
N VAL A 764 15.58 20.46 -49.43
CA VAL A 764 14.21 20.14 -49.00
C VAL A 764 14.19 19.69 -47.53
N ASP A 765 15.13 18.83 -47.14
CA ASP A 765 15.28 18.37 -45.75
C ASP A 765 15.63 19.54 -44.81
N TRP A 766 16.41 20.52 -45.29
CA TRP A 766 16.74 21.74 -44.55
C TRP A 766 15.53 22.67 -44.37
N GLU A 767 14.74 22.91 -45.42
CA GLU A 767 13.52 23.72 -45.30
C GLU A 767 12.52 23.07 -44.33
N MET A 768 12.40 21.75 -44.38
CA MET A 768 11.57 21.00 -43.45
C MET A 768 12.10 21.05 -42.02
N ALA A 769 13.43 21.02 -41.82
CA ALA A 769 14.04 21.22 -40.52
C ALA A 769 13.77 22.62 -39.95
N ALA A 770 13.82 23.67 -40.79
CA ALA A 770 13.50 25.04 -40.39
C ALA A 770 12.01 25.20 -40.03
N LYS A 771 11.10 24.60 -40.80
CA LYS A 771 9.66 24.56 -40.48
C LYS A 771 9.39 23.83 -39.17
N ALA A 772 10.03 22.68 -38.96
CA ALA A 772 9.93 21.93 -37.70
C ALA A 772 10.48 22.73 -36.51
N HIS A 773 11.56 23.48 -36.70
CA HIS A 773 12.12 24.39 -35.70
C HIS A 773 11.17 25.54 -35.34
N ALA A 774 10.55 26.19 -36.34
CA ALA A 774 9.53 27.20 -36.08
C ALA A 774 8.32 26.61 -35.31
N ARG A 775 7.90 25.40 -35.69
CA ARG A 775 6.74 24.75 -35.05
C ARG A 775 7.00 24.36 -33.60
N ILE A 776 8.21 23.88 -33.27
CA ILE A 776 8.55 23.55 -31.87
C ILE A 776 8.67 24.80 -31.00
N ASN A 777 9.10 25.94 -31.55
CA ASN A 777 9.08 27.22 -30.85
C ASN A 777 7.64 27.69 -30.57
N GLY A 778 6.74 27.51 -31.54
CA GLY A 778 5.31 27.75 -31.33
C GLY A 778 4.74 26.91 -30.19
N LEU A 779 5.01 25.59 -30.19
CA LEU A 779 4.60 24.69 -29.12
C LEU A 779 5.15 25.10 -27.75
N LEU A 780 6.41 25.55 -27.67
CA LEU A 780 6.98 26.06 -26.43
C LEU A 780 6.22 27.28 -25.90
N GLY A 781 5.86 28.22 -26.78
CA GLY A 781 5.02 29.36 -26.44
C GLY A 781 3.63 28.94 -25.95
N ASP A 782 2.99 27.98 -26.63
CA ASP A 782 1.68 27.44 -26.23
C ASP A 782 1.74 26.77 -24.84
N ILE A 783 2.80 25.99 -24.57
CA ILE A 783 3.02 25.35 -23.27
C ILE A 783 3.22 26.40 -22.16
N ASP A 784 4.04 27.42 -22.40
CA ASP A 784 4.33 28.45 -21.40
C ASP A 784 3.07 29.29 -21.08
N ALA A 785 2.31 29.67 -22.10
CA ALA A 785 1.03 30.35 -21.93
C ALA A 785 0.03 29.50 -21.13
N ARG A 786 -0.06 28.20 -21.45
CA ARG A 786 -0.96 27.28 -20.75
C ARG A 786 -0.56 27.07 -19.29
N LEU A 787 0.73 26.89 -19.00
CA LEU A 787 1.22 26.74 -17.63
C LEU A 787 0.99 27.99 -16.78
N ALA A 788 1.06 29.18 -17.38
CA ALA A 788 0.74 30.43 -16.71
C ALA A 788 -0.75 30.54 -16.38
N GLN A 789 -1.62 30.17 -17.31
CA GLN A 789 -3.07 30.14 -17.09
C GLN A 789 -3.45 29.11 -16.01
N ASP A 790 -2.94 27.88 -16.12
CA ASP A 790 -3.20 26.81 -15.14
C ASP A 790 -2.79 27.25 -13.72
N ALA A 791 -1.73 28.05 -13.57
CA ALA A 791 -1.31 28.55 -12.26
C ALA A 791 -2.32 29.51 -11.62
N LEU A 792 -3.02 30.32 -12.43
CA LEU A 792 -4.08 31.21 -11.95
C LEU A 792 -5.34 30.40 -11.62
N ASP A 793 -5.80 29.55 -12.54
CA ASP A 793 -7.02 28.75 -12.38
C ASP A 793 -6.92 27.82 -11.16
N VAL A 794 -5.77 27.17 -10.98
CA VAL A 794 -5.52 26.28 -9.83
C VAL A 794 -5.48 27.06 -8.52
N HIS A 795 -4.95 28.29 -8.51
CA HIS A 795 -4.92 29.12 -7.31
C HIS A 795 -6.33 29.53 -6.86
N GLU A 796 -7.18 29.92 -7.81
CA GLU A 796 -8.59 30.24 -7.55
C GLU A 796 -9.35 29.02 -7.04
N GLU A 797 -9.15 27.86 -7.68
CA GLU A 797 -9.83 26.62 -7.30
C GLU A 797 -9.42 26.13 -5.90
N VAL A 798 -8.13 26.24 -5.54
CA VAL A 798 -7.64 25.94 -4.18
C VAL A 798 -8.25 26.88 -3.14
N THR A 799 -8.36 28.17 -3.46
CA THR A 799 -8.98 29.16 -2.56
C THR A 799 -10.46 28.85 -2.35
N SER A 800 -11.17 28.53 -3.44
CA SER A 800 -12.57 28.07 -3.39
C SER A 800 -12.73 26.80 -2.57
N MET A 801 -11.79 25.85 -2.70
CA MET A 801 -11.78 24.62 -1.93
C MET A 801 -11.69 24.86 -0.43
N MET A 802 -10.77 25.71 0.04
CA MET A 802 -10.66 26.00 1.49
C MET A 802 -11.93 26.64 2.04
N SER A 803 -12.51 27.62 1.32
CA SER A 803 -13.76 28.26 1.72
C SER A 803 -14.93 27.27 1.75
N PHE A 804 -15.00 26.34 0.79
CA PHE A 804 -15.97 25.26 0.80
C PHE A 804 -15.82 24.36 2.04
N LEU A 805 -14.59 23.97 2.38
CA LEU A 805 -14.34 23.09 3.53
C LEU A 805 -14.77 23.75 4.84
N ASP A 806 -14.51 25.04 5.03
CA ASP A 806 -14.98 25.79 6.21
C ASP A 806 -16.51 25.73 6.32
N ASN A 807 -17.22 26.03 5.23
CA ASN A 807 -18.69 26.00 5.21
C ASN A 807 -19.25 24.58 5.46
N TRP A 808 -18.58 23.55 4.95
CA TRP A 808 -19.01 22.17 5.11
C TRP A 808 -18.82 21.66 6.55
N ILE A 809 -17.71 22.05 7.19
CA ILE A 809 -17.46 21.74 8.61
C ILE A 809 -18.52 22.42 9.49
N SER A 810 -18.75 23.72 9.32
CA SER A 810 -19.68 24.49 10.15
C SER A 810 -21.17 24.13 9.93
N SER A 811 -21.51 23.47 8.81
CA SER A 811 -22.87 22.95 8.56
C SER A 811 -23.11 21.58 9.17
N THR A 812 -22.05 20.80 9.44
CA THR A 812 -22.14 19.47 10.06
C THR A 812 -22.05 19.55 11.59
N SER A 813 -21.48 20.62 12.15
CA SER A 813 -21.34 20.85 13.60
C SER A 813 -22.57 21.46 14.28
N LYS A 814 -23.62 21.79 13.52
CA LYS A 814 -24.94 22.21 14.00
C LYS A 814 -25.91 21.04 13.94
#